data_AF-A0A8H4INZ1-F1
#
_entry.id   AF-A0A8H4INZ1-F1
#
_cell.length_a   1.000
_cell.length_b   1.000
_cell.length_c   1.000
_cell.angle_alpha   90.00
_cell.angle_beta   90.00
_cell.angle_gamma   90.00
#
_symmetry.space_group_name_H-M   'P 1'
#
loop_
_entity.id
_entity.type
_entity.pdbx_description
1 polymer ?
#
loop_
_entity_poly.entity_id
_entity_poly.type
_entity_poly.pdbx_seq_one_letter_code
_entity_poly.pdbx_strand_id
1 'polypeptide(L)'
;MDFHNIIAGKPRSSDQFHHGVSPIDNSKLWNVPVATSEDVEDAVVAARKVFPGWAARTYRERTGLLEKLAELYLSKAEDFTKLLARETGKSTQNAGIEVHWAANWLRYPSKYEISDRSFEDQEKVVVTKYEPYGVVAAICPWNFPLMLAIGKIAPAVAAGNCIIVKPSPFTPYSVLKFVKLAQQVFPPSVIQVVGGSDRIGELLVRHSQIQKISFTGSTETGKKVMRDCSDTMKRLTLEMAGNNASIILPDVDISEVAPQIAAGLWFNAGQVCIASRRLYIHESIYASFLKVLTAATNELGKDMASNIGPIQNAMQFNRLQDLLEDCRANKHQILGDDGTIDSGTGPSLFFRPTIVDNPPLDSRIVIEEQFGPIIPCMPFSSVDDVITLANSTESGLGASIWTKDPQLATKIAENLDVGNVFVNGPPKPDPFAPFGGHKMSGLGVEYGLEGLLSFSNGLELMPNVRDRRLWAKVMSAHRLNTRLQRMLIALICHWNAFNIFNQIRSESTRLLVSTMVSSKEVLPESSFIGVLPNVQYSSSSSRLHLVLTLAISFIVIPAIFRLWKFIASPIREIPGPLLNKLTSLPLKLAIVGGRSHQFTSALHEQYGPIVVLAPDMLSVSDEHEIKRIILLEDWPKSQAVYGNFRQDPERPTLIAFTDKKAYAQRKRMISSMFGIKYIRSMQPLMLKCIDVAVKQLGELCDGQKDSAAEVDIQHLIQSLAVDVIGITTFGQSFDVVETGSHPLPEQLKKALKLSGLLQFMPWIRKIPFLPTRDPYVDSFTSQIIARREATLRSAPQDLLQKLVEACDDSTGSVFRHSDIQDEAVILLTAGSETTANAELFTLMMLTKHPDKLAKVYQEVDEWYPDLDRPADCEYSFNGMTYLQACIDETMRIFPGQATGSPRETTREENVLGFQIPKGTTVFPSTAPAQLDERVWQNAKEFIPERWLDIKTTEAAYYPFSAGSRVCIGKHFALQEMHLTLVSLLRRFRFEYLPGQDEETMFRVAQQLKAHKYLMKIKRRERRL
;
A
#
# COMPACT_ATOMS: atom_id res chain seq x y z
N MET A 1 -3.07 -23.00 34.08
CA MET A 1 -2.70 -23.03 32.66
C MET A 1 -1.51 -23.96 32.57
N ASP A 2 -1.54 -24.91 31.62
CA ASP A 2 -0.48 -25.91 31.48
C ASP A 2 0.42 -25.54 30.29
N PHE A 3 1.72 -25.52 30.55
CA PHE A 3 2.75 -25.17 29.58
C PHE A 3 3.65 -26.37 29.31
N HIS A 4 4.06 -26.51 28.05
CA HIS A 4 4.90 -27.60 27.60
C HIS A 4 5.92 -27.10 26.59
N ASN A 5 7.10 -27.72 26.60
CA ASN A 5 7.98 -27.67 25.45
C ASN A 5 7.29 -28.36 24.26
N ILE A 6 7.63 -27.97 23.03
CA ILE A 6 7.06 -28.59 21.82
C ILE A 6 8.19 -29.15 20.99
N ILE A 7 8.28 -30.48 20.96
CA ILE A 7 9.33 -31.25 20.31
C ILE A 7 8.66 -32.29 19.41
N ALA A 8 9.10 -32.40 18.17
CA ALA A 8 8.48 -33.27 17.17
C ALA A 8 6.96 -33.05 16.99
N GLY A 9 6.50 -31.81 17.18
CA GLY A 9 5.09 -31.42 17.14
C GLY A 9 4.24 -31.91 18.31
N LYS A 10 4.86 -32.45 19.37
CA LYS A 10 4.16 -32.97 20.55
C LYS A 10 4.55 -32.20 21.82
N PRO A 11 3.61 -32.02 22.77
CA PRO A 11 3.93 -31.52 24.10
C PRO A 11 4.92 -32.42 24.83
N ARG A 12 5.95 -31.81 25.43
CA ARG A 12 6.94 -32.48 26.28
C ARG A 12 6.94 -31.86 27.69
N SER A 13 6.89 -32.73 28.68
CA SER A 13 7.01 -32.41 30.10
C SER A 13 8.43 -32.71 30.58
N SER A 14 8.74 -32.37 31.84
CA SER A 14 10.02 -32.65 32.49
C SER A 14 9.78 -33.03 33.94
N ASP A 15 10.77 -33.64 34.60
CA ASP A 15 10.79 -33.83 36.06
C ASP A 15 11.19 -32.53 36.79
N GLN A 16 11.77 -31.57 36.05
CA GLN A 16 12.13 -30.26 36.57
C GLN A 16 11.22 -29.18 35.99
N PHE A 17 10.71 -28.33 36.88
CA PHE A 17 9.89 -27.19 36.51
C PHE A 17 10.50 -25.91 37.09
N HIS A 18 10.34 -24.82 36.35
CA HIS A 18 10.59 -23.46 36.86
C HIS A 18 9.31 -22.64 36.75
N HIS A 19 9.29 -21.50 37.40
CA HIS A 19 8.22 -20.52 37.27
C HIS A 19 8.82 -19.12 37.33
N GLY A 20 8.23 -18.22 36.55
CA GLY A 20 8.41 -16.78 36.71
C GLY A 20 7.69 -16.25 37.96
N VAL A 21 7.92 -14.97 38.22
CA VAL A 21 7.27 -14.17 39.26
C VAL A 21 6.63 -12.98 38.56
N SER A 22 5.38 -12.65 38.92
CA SER A 22 4.73 -11.48 38.34
C SER A 22 5.41 -10.21 38.84
N PRO A 23 5.86 -9.31 37.95
CA PRO A 23 6.51 -8.07 38.37
C PRO A 23 5.54 -7.05 39.01
N ILE A 24 4.23 -7.31 38.92
CA ILE A 24 3.18 -6.44 39.46
C ILE A 24 3.09 -6.60 40.99
N ASP A 25 3.02 -7.84 41.47
CA ASP A 25 2.67 -8.17 42.86
C ASP A 25 3.57 -9.26 43.49
N ASN A 26 4.64 -9.67 42.80
CA ASN A 26 5.51 -10.78 43.19
C ASN A 26 4.83 -12.14 43.37
N SER A 27 3.60 -12.31 42.85
CA SER A 27 2.94 -13.61 42.85
C SER A 27 3.66 -14.62 41.95
N LYS A 28 3.66 -15.88 42.37
CA LYS A 28 4.17 -16.98 41.56
C LYS A 28 3.30 -17.18 40.31
N LEU A 29 3.94 -17.17 39.14
CA LEU A 29 3.29 -17.52 37.87
C LEU A 29 3.24 -19.05 37.69
N TRP A 30 2.81 -19.51 36.52
CA TRP A 30 2.60 -20.94 36.25
C TRP A 30 3.91 -21.74 36.18
N ASN A 31 3.84 -23.05 36.43
CA ASN A 31 5.00 -23.92 36.24
C ASN A 31 5.24 -24.19 34.73
N VAL A 32 6.51 -24.24 34.34
CA VAL A 32 6.98 -24.54 32.98
C VAL A 32 8.07 -25.61 33.03
N PRO A 33 7.99 -26.69 32.23
CA PRO A 33 9.00 -27.73 32.22
C PRO A 33 10.35 -27.19 31.72
N VAL A 34 11.42 -27.58 32.39
CA VAL A 34 12.80 -27.29 31.97
C VAL A 34 13.23 -28.39 31.00
N ALA A 35 13.56 -28.00 29.76
CA ALA A 35 14.09 -28.95 28.77
C ALA A 35 15.40 -29.58 29.23
N THR A 36 15.65 -30.80 28.80
CA THR A 36 16.90 -31.54 29.01
C THR A 36 17.84 -31.38 27.81
N SER A 37 19.07 -31.91 27.90
CA SER A 37 19.95 -32.00 26.74
C SER A 37 19.43 -32.96 25.67
N GLU A 38 18.74 -34.03 26.09
CA GLU A 38 18.11 -34.99 25.18
C GLU A 38 16.96 -34.34 24.42
N ASP A 39 16.16 -33.48 25.08
CA ASP A 39 15.11 -32.70 24.41
C ASP A 39 15.66 -31.78 23.30
N VAL A 40 16.85 -31.19 23.51
CA VAL A 40 17.52 -30.37 22.49
C VAL A 40 17.95 -31.24 21.31
N GLU A 41 18.59 -32.39 21.56
CA GLU A 41 18.99 -33.33 20.52
C GLU A 41 17.78 -33.82 19.71
N ASP A 42 16.71 -34.26 20.39
CA ASP A 42 15.47 -34.72 19.77
C ASP A 42 14.83 -33.64 18.89
N ALA A 43 14.81 -32.39 19.35
CA ALA A 43 14.31 -31.27 18.57
C ALA A 43 15.13 -31.05 17.30
N VAL A 44 16.46 -31.13 17.38
CA VAL A 44 17.35 -30.97 16.22
C VAL A 44 17.21 -32.14 15.25
N VAL A 45 17.23 -33.38 15.74
CA VAL A 45 17.05 -34.59 14.92
C VAL A 45 15.72 -34.55 14.18
N ALA A 46 14.64 -34.18 14.87
CA ALA A 46 13.32 -34.10 14.26
C ALA A 46 13.23 -32.99 13.20
N ALA A 47 13.82 -31.80 13.46
CA ALA A 47 13.87 -30.70 12.50
C ALA A 47 14.66 -31.09 11.23
N ARG A 48 15.81 -31.74 11.38
CA ARG A 48 16.62 -32.21 10.23
C ARG A 48 15.88 -33.21 9.37
N LYS A 49 15.12 -34.11 9.99
CA LYS A 49 14.35 -35.14 9.28
C LYS A 49 13.29 -34.51 8.36
N VAL A 50 12.63 -33.45 8.78
CA VAL A 50 11.56 -32.81 8.00
C VAL A 50 12.05 -31.69 7.07
N PHE A 51 13.24 -31.15 7.32
CA PHE A 51 13.80 -30.02 6.57
C PHE A 51 13.75 -30.19 5.03
N PRO A 52 14.18 -31.31 4.43
CA PRO A 52 14.15 -31.45 2.97
C PRO A 52 12.75 -31.27 2.37
N GLY A 53 11.72 -31.83 3.01
CA GLY A 53 10.33 -31.69 2.57
C GLY A 53 9.77 -30.28 2.81
N TRP A 54 10.19 -29.61 3.88
CA TRP A 54 9.80 -28.23 4.15
C TRP A 54 10.46 -27.23 3.17
N ALA A 55 11.77 -27.37 2.93
CA ALA A 55 12.54 -26.54 2.02
C ALA A 55 12.04 -26.67 0.56
N ALA A 56 11.57 -27.85 0.16
CA ALA A 56 11.01 -28.12 -1.17
C ALA A 56 9.67 -27.42 -1.45
N ARG A 57 8.93 -26.97 -0.42
CA ARG A 57 7.72 -26.17 -0.63
C ARG A 57 8.07 -24.83 -1.27
N THR A 58 7.20 -24.28 -2.08
CA THR A 58 7.41 -22.95 -2.67
C THR A 58 7.36 -21.86 -1.61
N TYR A 59 8.05 -20.74 -1.86
CA TYR A 59 8.03 -19.58 -0.96
C TYR A 59 6.59 -19.14 -0.64
N ARG A 60 5.71 -19.11 -1.66
CA ARG A 60 4.29 -18.73 -1.51
C ARG A 60 3.49 -19.70 -0.63
N GLU A 61 3.75 -21.00 -0.72
CA GLU A 61 3.10 -21.97 0.18
C GLU A 61 3.54 -21.76 1.63
N ARG A 62 4.83 -21.48 1.86
CA ARG A 62 5.34 -21.23 3.22
C ARG A 62 4.79 -19.93 3.80
N THR A 63 4.77 -18.84 3.05
CA THR A 63 4.20 -17.55 3.50
C THR A 63 2.68 -17.59 3.60
N GLY A 64 1.99 -18.40 2.79
CA GLY A 64 0.55 -18.67 2.97
C GLY A 64 0.22 -19.34 4.30
N LEU A 65 1.09 -20.20 4.83
CA LEU A 65 0.92 -20.78 6.17
C LEU A 65 1.17 -19.74 7.28
N LEU A 66 2.09 -18.79 7.08
CA LEU A 66 2.29 -17.68 8.00
C LEU A 66 1.07 -16.77 8.10
N GLU A 67 0.43 -16.45 6.97
CA GLU A 67 -0.82 -15.68 6.94
C GLU A 67 -1.94 -16.40 7.71
N LYS A 68 -2.10 -17.72 7.49
CA LYS A 68 -3.05 -18.55 8.26
C LYS A 68 -2.74 -18.58 9.76
N LEU A 69 -1.47 -18.66 10.13
CA LEU A 69 -1.07 -18.59 11.54
C LEU A 69 -1.36 -17.22 12.14
N ALA A 70 -1.18 -16.13 11.38
CA ALA A 70 -1.53 -14.78 11.84
C ALA A 70 -3.04 -14.63 12.11
N GLU A 71 -3.89 -15.17 11.25
CA GLU A 71 -5.35 -15.21 11.46
C GLU A 71 -5.72 -16.03 12.71
N LEU A 72 -5.17 -17.24 12.85
CA LEU A 72 -5.41 -18.09 14.02
C LEU A 72 -4.91 -17.44 15.31
N TYR A 73 -3.72 -16.82 15.28
CA TYR A 73 -3.15 -16.08 16.40
C TYR A 73 -4.04 -14.90 16.81
N LEU A 74 -4.51 -14.09 15.86
CA LEU A 74 -5.38 -12.95 16.14
C LEU A 74 -6.75 -13.38 16.68
N SER A 75 -7.27 -14.55 16.29
CA SER A 75 -8.48 -15.12 16.91
C SER A 75 -8.33 -15.40 18.41
N LYS A 76 -7.10 -15.43 18.92
CA LYS A 76 -6.73 -15.60 20.33
C LYS A 76 -6.04 -14.37 20.92
N ALA A 77 -6.13 -13.21 20.26
CA ALA A 77 -5.42 -12.00 20.67
C ALA A 77 -5.70 -11.62 22.14
N GLU A 78 -6.96 -11.65 22.58
CA GLU A 78 -7.34 -11.32 23.95
C GLU A 78 -6.67 -12.25 24.99
N ASP A 79 -6.61 -13.56 24.69
CA ASP A 79 -5.94 -14.55 25.54
C ASP A 79 -4.43 -14.30 25.61
N PHE A 80 -3.81 -13.91 24.49
CA PHE A 80 -2.39 -13.56 24.47
C PHE A 80 -2.13 -12.24 25.19
N THR A 81 -3.00 -11.24 25.06
CA THR A 81 -2.89 -9.97 25.77
C THR A 81 -2.96 -10.17 27.28
N LYS A 82 -3.94 -10.95 27.76
CA LYS A 82 -4.07 -11.28 29.19
C LYS A 82 -2.85 -12.05 29.71
N LEU A 83 -2.35 -13.01 28.94
CA LEU A 83 -1.17 -13.80 29.31
C LEU A 83 0.08 -12.94 29.37
N LEU A 84 0.34 -12.15 28.31
CA LEU A 84 1.49 -11.29 28.17
C LEU A 84 1.50 -10.20 29.25
N ALA A 85 0.35 -9.58 29.55
CA ALA A 85 0.22 -8.58 30.62
C ALA A 85 0.65 -9.15 31.98
N ARG A 86 0.19 -10.37 32.33
CA ARG A 86 0.57 -11.03 33.59
C ARG A 86 2.05 -11.42 33.64
N GLU A 87 2.58 -11.89 32.52
CA GLU A 87 3.96 -12.34 32.38
C GLU A 87 4.98 -11.21 32.41
N THR A 88 4.66 -10.07 31.78
CA THR A 88 5.59 -8.94 31.62
C THR A 88 5.32 -7.79 32.58
N GLY A 89 4.12 -7.74 33.18
CA GLY A 89 3.65 -6.60 33.96
C GLY A 89 3.09 -5.44 33.14
N LYS A 90 3.11 -5.53 31.81
CA LYS A 90 2.57 -4.48 30.93
C LYS A 90 1.10 -4.24 31.23
N SER A 91 0.68 -2.97 31.14
CA SER A 91 -0.73 -2.64 31.08
C SER A 91 -1.41 -3.41 29.94
N THR A 92 -2.70 -3.72 30.10
CA THR A 92 -3.48 -4.45 29.08
C THR A 92 -3.38 -3.79 27.71
N GLN A 93 -3.35 -2.45 27.68
CA GLN A 93 -3.16 -1.68 26.45
C GLN A 93 -1.79 -1.95 25.82
N ASN A 94 -0.68 -1.83 26.58
CA ASN A 94 0.67 -2.06 26.07
C ASN A 94 0.90 -3.51 25.64
N ALA A 95 0.37 -4.47 26.39
CA ALA A 95 0.36 -5.88 25.98
C ALA A 95 -0.46 -6.10 24.70
N GLY A 96 -1.60 -5.41 24.57
CA GLY A 96 -2.42 -5.42 23.36
C GLY A 96 -1.68 -4.89 22.14
N ILE A 97 -0.92 -3.80 22.30
CA ILE A 97 -0.08 -3.22 21.24
C ILE A 97 0.93 -4.26 20.75
N GLU A 98 1.70 -4.90 21.64
CA GLU A 98 2.68 -5.93 21.24
C GLU A 98 1.99 -7.10 20.52
N VAL A 99 0.85 -7.58 21.04
CA VAL A 99 0.13 -8.70 20.44
C VAL A 99 -0.26 -8.41 19.00
N HIS A 100 -0.80 -7.23 18.72
CA HIS A 100 -1.22 -6.84 17.38
C HIS A 100 -0.03 -6.51 16.46
N TRP A 101 1.04 -5.91 17.00
CA TRP A 101 2.28 -5.71 16.25
C TRP A 101 2.88 -7.05 15.81
N ALA A 102 2.93 -8.04 16.68
CA ALA A 102 3.49 -9.36 16.34
C ALA A 102 2.77 -10.02 15.14
N ALA A 103 1.47 -9.79 14.96
CA ALA A 103 0.75 -10.26 13.77
C ALA A 103 1.28 -9.64 12.47
N ASN A 104 1.70 -8.37 12.48
CA ASN A 104 2.34 -7.76 11.31
C ASN A 104 3.68 -8.42 10.99
N TRP A 105 4.45 -8.80 12.01
CA TRP A 105 5.70 -9.55 11.82
C TRP A 105 5.47 -10.96 11.28
N LEU A 106 4.35 -11.62 11.60
CA LEU A 106 4.01 -12.89 10.94
C LEU A 106 3.75 -12.72 9.44
N ARG A 107 3.12 -11.60 9.06
CA ARG A 107 2.65 -11.37 7.69
C ARG A 107 3.71 -10.78 6.78
N TYR A 108 4.69 -10.05 7.33
CA TYR A 108 5.63 -9.28 6.51
C TYR A 108 6.35 -10.10 5.42
N PRO A 109 6.77 -11.37 5.63
CA PRO A 109 7.43 -12.13 4.59
C PRO A 109 6.53 -12.36 3.36
N SER A 110 5.21 -12.41 3.52
CA SER A 110 4.27 -12.58 2.39
C SER A 110 4.26 -11.38 1.43
N LYS A 111 4.82 -10.24 1.85
CA LYS A 111 4.88 -9.01 1.05
C LYS A 111 6.12 -8.93 0.14
N TYR A 112 7.05 -9.87 0.27
CA TYR A 112 8.23 -9.97 -0.59
C TYR A 112 8.11 -11.14 -1.57
N GLU A 113 8.85 -11.03 -2.68
CA GLU A 113 9.16 -12.14 -3.56
C GLU A 113 10.67 -12.36 -3.54
N ILE A 114 11.13 -13.57 -3.21
CA ILE A 114 12.55 -13.93 -3.33
C ILE A 114 12.77 -14.40 -4.77
N SER A 115 13.23 -13.48 -5.63
CA SER A 115 13.56 -13.78 -7.02
C SER A 115 15.04 -14.13 -7.17
N ASP A 116 15.34 -15.04 -8.10
CA ASP A 116 16.69 -15.28 -8.59
C ASP A 116 17.26 -13.98 -9.18
N ARG A 117 18.53 -13.67 -8.87
CA ARG A 117 19.24 -12.54 -9.48
C ARG A 117 20.12 -13.06 -10.60
N SER A 118 19.92 -12.59 -11.83
CA SER A 118 20.75 -12.98 -12.96
C SER A 118 21.62 -11.83 -13.45
N PHE A 119 22.90 -12.12 -13.68
CA PHE A 119 23.82 -11.27 -14.43
C PHE A 119 24.21 -12.00 -15.71
N GLU A 120 24.15 -11.32 -16.85
CA GLU A 120 24.52 -11.89 -18.16
C GLU A 120 25.46 -10.93 -18.89
N ASP A 121 26.56 -11.48 -19.41
CA ASP A 121 27.44 -10.81 -20.37
C ASP A 121 27.64 -11.70 -21.62
N GLN A 122 28.57 -11.33 -22.50
CA GLN A 122 28.80 -12.05 -23.75
C GLN A 122 29.35 -13.47 -23.55
N GLU A 123 29.95 -13.78 -22.40
CA GLU A 123 30.70 -15.00 -22.12
C GLU A 123 30.07 -15.88 -21.03
N LYS A 124 29.25 -15.31 -20.14
CA LYS A 124 28.65 -16.02 -19.00
C LYS A 124 27.24 -15.52 -18.66
N VAL A 125 26.44 -16.45 -18.15
CA VAL A 125 25.24 -16.17 -17.35
C VAL A 125 25.54 -16.62 -15.93
N VAL A 126 25.24 -15.78 -14.96
CA VAL A 126 25.38 -16.05 -13.52
C VAL A 126 24.01 -15.89 -12.90
N VAL A 127 23.53 -16.90 -12.17
CA VAL A 127 22.26 -16.86 -11.45
C VAL A 127 22.53 -17.06 -9.97
N THR A 128 22.17 -16.07 -9.14
CA THR A 128 22.19 -16.19 -7.68
C THR A 128 20.82 -16.62 -7.18
N LYS A 129 20.78 -17.75 -6.48
CA LYS A 129 19.62 -18.27 -5.75
C LYS A 129 19.81 -18.11 -4.25
N TYR A 130 18.71 -18.12 -3.51
CA TYR A 130 18.73 -18.05 -2.05
C TYR A 130 18.19 -19.34 -1.44
N GLU A 131 19.06 -20.10 -0.79
CA GLU A 131 18.74 -21.41 -0.21
C GLU A 131 18.70 -21.37 1.32
N PRO A 132 17.74 -22.04 1.98
CA PRO A 132 17.68 -22.09 3.44
C PRO A 132 18.90 -22.81 4.02
N TYR A 133 19.27 -22.44 5.25
CA TYR A 133 20.37 -23.07 5.99
C TYR A 133 20.07 -24.50 6.45
N GLY A 134 18.82 -24.80 6.82
CA GLY A 134 18.48 -26.06 7.48
C GLY A 134 17.76 -25.84 8.80
N VAL A 135 18.40 -26.28 9.89
CA VAL A 135 17.93 -26.05 11.25
C VAL A 135 18.57 -24.78 11.79
N VAL A 136 17.76 -23.87 12.29
CA VAL A 136 18.20 -22.60 12.91
C VAL A 136 17.61 -22.49 14.31
N ALA A 137 18.25 -21.71 15.18
CA ALA A 137 17.73 -21.44 16.51
C ALA A 137 17.57 -19.95 16.78
N ALA A 138 16.51 -19.62 17.51
CA ALA A 138 16.23 -18.28 17.99
C ALA A 138 16.27 -18.23 19.52
N ILE A 139 17.08 -17.34 20.09
CA ILE A 139 17.18 -17.11 21.53
C ILE A 139 16.63 -15.71 21.81
N CYS A 140 15.53 -15.65 22.57
CA CYS A 140 14.69 -14.45 22.66
C CYS A 140 14.73 -13.83 24.08
N PRO A 141 14.68 -12.49 24.19
CA PRO A 141 14.74 -11.77 25.45
C PRO A 141 13.36 -11.68 26.10
N TRP A 142 13.30 -11.04 27.26
CA TRP A 142 12.09 -10.99 28.08
C TRP A 142 11.19 -9.76 27.88
N ASN A 143 11.69 -8.70 27.25
CA ASN A 143 11.02 -7.39 27.21
C ASN A 143 9.88 -7.29 26.18
N PHE A 144 10.02 -7.96 25.03
CA PHE A 144 8.97 -8.15 24.01
C PHE A 144 8.97 -9.61 23.54
N PRO A 145 8.60 -10.56 24.43
CA PRO A 145 8.86 -11.98 24.21
C PRO A 145 8.12 -12.54 22.99
N LEU A 146 6.88 -12.10 22.74
CA LEU A 146 6.11 -12.57 21.58
C LEU A 146 6.64 -11.96 20.30
N MET A 147 6.73 -10.63 20.24
CA MET A 147 7.09 -9.93 19.02
C MET A 147 8.48 -10.33 18.53
N LEU A 148 9.47 -10.41 19.43
CA LEU A 148 10.85 -10.74 19.05
C LEU A 148 11.02 -12.23 18.71
N ALA A 149 10.27 -13.13 19.34
CA ALA A 149 10.26 -14.53 18.91
C ALA A 149 9.64 -14.68 17.51
N ILE A 150 8.48 -14.07 17.29
CA ILE A 150 7.76 -14.09 16.02
C ILE A 150 8.60 -13.45 14.90
N GLY A 151 9.29 -12.34 15.18
CA GLY A 151 10.16 -11.67 14.22
C GLY A 151 11.33 -12.51 13.74
N LYS A 152 11.70 -13.56 14.47
CA LYS A 152 12.71 -14.56 14.06
C LYS A 152 12.08 -15.78 13.42
N ILE A 153 10.94 -16.24 13.94
CA ILE A 153 10.19 -17.40 13.40
C ILE A 153 9.74 -17.13 11.96
N ALA A 154 9.09 -15.99 11.72
CA ALA A 154 8.46 -15.69 10.44
C ALA A 154 9.45 -15.72 9.26
N PRO A 155 10.57 -14.96 9.28
CA PRO A 155 11.54 -15.03 8.19
C PRO A 155 12.25 -16.38 8.08
N ALA A 156 12.57 -17.05 9.20
CA ALA A 156 13.22 -18.35 9.17
C ALA A 156 12.39 -19.39 8.40
N VAL A 157 11.11 -19.51 8.72
CA VAL A 157 10.22 -20.48 8.06
C VAL A 157 9.87 -20.04 6.64
N ALA A 158 9.74 -18.73 6.37
CA ALA A 158 9.52 -18.22 5.02
C ALA A 158 10.70 -18.55 4.09
N ALA A 159 11.94 -18.40 4.57
CA ALA A 159 13.14 -18.79 3.84
C ALA A 159 13.24 -20.31 3.61
N GLY A 160 12.54 -21.12 4.41
CA GLY A 160 12.49 -22.58 4.29
C GLY A 160 13.28 -23.33 5.36
N ASN A 161 13.67 -22.65 6.45
CA ASN A 161 14.34 -23.27 7.59
C ASN A 161 13.32 -23.91 8.54
N CYS A 162 13.79 -24.89 9.31
CA CYS A 162 13.12 -25.32 10.55
C CYS A 162 13.73 -24.56 11.72
N ILE A 163 12.90 -24.05 12.64
CA ILE A 163 13.35 -23.20 13.74
C ILE A 163 13.06 -23.80 15.12
N ILE A 164 14.05 -23.73 16.01
CA ILE A 164 13.94 -24.05 17.43
C ILE A 164 14.06 -22.76 18.24
N VAL A 165 13.04 -22.44 19.03
CA VAL A 165 12.98 -21.19 19.80
C VAL A 165 13.27 -21.47 21.28
N LYS A 166 14.15 -20.69 21.89
CA LYS A 166 14.37 -20.63 23.34
C LYS A 166 13.92 -19.27 23.86
N PRO A 167 12.77 -19.18 24.55
CA PRO A 167 12.36 -17.94 25.20
C PRO A 167 13.21 -17.66 26.46
N SER A 168 13.09 -16.45 27.00
CA SER A 168 13.66 -16.12 28.30
C SER A 168 13.00 -16.93 29.41
N PRO A 169 13.73 -17.37 30.46
CA PRO A 169 13.13 -18.00 31.62
C PRO A 169 12.21 -17.06 32.43
N PHE A 170 12.35 -15.74 32.24
CA PHE A 170 11.47 -14.76 32.89
C PHE A 170 10.11 -14.65 32.21
N THR A 171 10.06 -14.83 30.89
CA THR A 171 8.84 -14.72 30.08
C THR A 171 8.70 -15.84 29.03
N PRO A 172 8.58 -17.11 29.48
CA PRO A 172 8.45 -18.26 28.59
C PRO A 172 7.02 -18.52 28.08
N TYR A 173 5.99 -18.08 28.82
CA TYR A 173 4.62 -18.55 28.72
C TYR A 173 3.97 -18.23 27.37
N SER A 174 4.05 -16.96 26.96
CA SER A 174 3.41 -16.50 25.73
C SER A 174 4.02 -17.17 24.49
N VAL A 175 5.35 -17.33 24.45
CA VAL A 175 6.06 -18.01 23.35
C VAL A 175 5.73 -19.51 23.31
N LEU A 176 5.68 -20.19 24.46
CA LEU A 176 5.30 -21.61 24.53
C LEU A 176 3.86 -21.82 24.03
N LYS A 177 2.93 -20.95 24.44
CA LYS A 177 1.54 -20.99 23.97
C LYS A 177 1.43 -20.70 22.47
N PHE A 178 2.22 -19.74 21.96
CA PHE A 178 2.28 -19.42 20.54
C PHE A 178 2.78 -20.60 19.70
N VAL A 179 3.88 -21.25 20.10
CA VAL A 179 4.41 -22.39 19.33
C VAL A 179 3.49 -23.62 19.42
N LYS A 180 2.78 -23.82 20.54
CA LYS A 180 1.71 -24.82 20.63
C LYS A 180 0.58 -24.53 19.63
N LEU A 181 0.18 -23.27 19.48
CA LEU A 181 -0.81 -22.86 18.49
C LEU A 181 -0.32 -23.08 17.05
N ALA A 182 0.96 -22.80 16.79
CA ALA A 182 1.57 -22.98 15.48
C ALA A 182 1.53 -24.42 14.95
N GLN A 183 1.47 -25.42 15.84
CA GLN A 183 1.35 -26.84 15.45
C GLN A 183 0.03 -27.17 14.73
N GLN A 184 -0.98 -26.31 14.83
CA GLN A 184 -2.25 -26.48 14.10
C GLN A 184 -2.12 -26.11 12.61
N VAL A 185 -1.06 -25.38 12.23
CA VAL A 185 -0.90 -24.82 10.89
C VAL A 185 0.33 -25.40 10.18
N PHE A 186 1.42 -25.58 10.91
CA PHE A 186 2.69 -26.04 10.34
C PHE A 186 2.89 -27.55 10.50
N PRO A 187 3.63 -28.20 9.58
CA PRO A 187 4.07 -29.57 9.78
C PRO A 187 4.86 -29.70 11.10
N PRO A 188 4.74 -30.83 11.81
CA PRO A 188 5.56 -31.10 12.99
C PRO A 188 7.04 -30.83 12.75
N SER A 189 7.71 -30.29 13.76
CA SER A 189 9.15 -29.94 13.76
C SER A 189 9.59 -28.74 12.93
N VAL A 190 8.72 -28.11 12.14
CA VAL A 190 9.09 -26.87 11.42
C VAL A 190 9.27 -25.70 12.39
N ILE A 191 8.41 -25.61 13.41
CA ILE A 191 8.52 -24.64 14.50
C ILE A 191 8.49 -25.42 15.82
N GLN A 192 9.53 -25.29 16.63
CA GLN A 192 9.68 -25.97 17.91
C GLN A 192 10.09 -24.97 19.00
N VAL A 193 9.85 -25.34 20.26
CA VAL A 193 10.22 -24.52 21.42
C VAL A 193 10.78 -25.38 22.54
N VAL A 194 11.93 -24.96 23.06
CA VAL A 194 12.62 -25.55 24.21
C VAL A 194 12.84 -24.47 25.26
N GLY A 195 11.98 -24.45 26.28
CA GLY A 195 12.08 -23.58 27.43
C GLY A 195 12.99 -24.17 28.51
N GLY A 196 13.54 -23.31 29.36
CA GLY A 196 14.41 -23.73 30.46
C GLY A 196 15.46 -22.67 30.80
N SER A 197 16.45 -23.10 31.59
CA SER A 197 17.54 -22.23 32.05
C SER A 197 18.49 -21.83 30.91
N ASP A 198 19.45 -20.96 31.21
CA ASP A 198 20.44 -20.49 30.25
C ASP A 198 21.33 -21.59 29.67
N ARG A 199 21.43 -22.73 30.37
CA ARG A 199 22.09 -23.94 29.86
C ARG A 199 21.50 -24.41 28.52
N ILE A 200 20.20 -24.24 28.29
CA ILE A 200 19.56 -24.61 27.02
C ILE A 200 20.05 -23.71 25.88
N GLY A 201 20.29 -22.43 26.16
CA GLY A 201 20.89 -21.52 25.18
C GLY A 201 22.28 -21.98 24.77
N GLU A 202 23.14 -22.35 25.73
CA GLU A 202 24.48 -22.86 25.46
C GLU A 202 24.45 -24.15 24.61
N LEU A 203 23.56 -25.09 24.93
CA LEU A 203 23.39 -26.33 24.16
C LEU A 203 23.00 -26.05 22.70
N LEU A 204 22.07 -25.13 22.45
CA LEU A 204 21.65 -24.75 21.10
C LEU A 204 22.80 -24.07 20.33
N VAL A 205 23.52 -23.16 20.99
CA VAL A 205 24.61 -22.40 20.36
C VAL A 205 25.79 -23.30 19.96
N ARG A 206 26.12 -24.30 20.79
CA ARG A 206 27.23 -25.24 20.53
C ARG A 206 26.85 -26.41 19.63
N HIS A 207 25.56 -26.62 19.35
CA HIS A 207 25.11 -27.76 18.57
C HIS A 207 25.65 -27.72 17.13
N SER A 208 26.39 -28.77 16.73
CA SER A 208 27.05 -28.84 15.41
C SER A 208 26.08 -28.81 14.23
N GLN A 209 24.84 -29.28 14.44
CA GLN A 209 23.84 -29.39 13.39
C GLN A 209 22.89 -28.19 13.27
N ILE A 210 23.01 -27.18 14.14
CA ILE A 210 22.29 -25.91 14.01
C ILE A 210 23.12 -24.96 13.14
N GLN A 211 22.56 -24.41 12.08
CA GLN A 211 23.31 -23.69 11.05
C GLN A 211 23.30 -22.16 11.23
N LYS A 212 22.34 -21.65 12.01
CA LYS A 212 22.24 -20.22 12.34
C LYS A 212 21.70 -20.03 13.75
N ILE A 213 22.24 -19.04 14.48
CA ILE A 213 21.67 -18.48 15.70
C ILE A 213 21.19 -17.06 15.40
N SER A 214 19.91 -16.78 15.68
CA SER A 214 19.41 -15.42 15.85
C SER A 214 19.20 -15.16 17.34
N PHE A 215 19.92 -14.20 17.90
CA PHE A 215 19.90 -13.87 19.31
C PHE A 215 19.57 -12.39 19.50
N THR A 216 18.69 -12.10 20.46
CA THR A 216 18.46 -10.74 20.95
C THR A 216 18.61 -10.71 22.46
N GLY A 217 19.36 -9.75 23.00
CA GLY A 217 19.60 -9.62 24.43
C GLY A 217 20.72 -8.63 24.76
N SER A 218 21.38 -8.81 25.90
CA SER A 218 22.48 -7.93 26.30
C SER A 218 23.74 -8.16 25.48
N THR A 219 24.54 -7.11 25.30
CA THR A 219 25.82 -7.16 24.57
C THR A 219 26.76 -8.22 25.11
N GLU A 220 26.87 -8.36 26.44
CA GLU A 220 27.75 -9.36 27.06
C GLU A 220 27.29 -10.80 26.76
N THR A 221 25.99 -11.05 26.75
CA THR A 221 25.45 -12.36 26.35
C THR A 221 25.68 -12.60 24.86
N GLY A 222 25.49 -11.58 24.02
CA GLY A 222 25.78 -11.66 22.58
C GLY A 222 27.24 -12.01 22.29
N LYS A 223 28.19 -11.38 22.99
CA LYS A 223 29.62 -11.71 22.92
C LYS A 223 29.89 -13.17 23.32
N LYS A 224 29.20 -13.68 24.34
CA LYS A 224 29.28 -15.10 24.72
C LYS A 224 28.73 -16.02 23.63
N VAL A 225 27.55 -15.72 23.10
CA VAL A 225 26.94 -16.48 21.99
C VAL A 225 27.86 -16.52 20.77
N MET A 226 28.47 -15.38 20.42
CA MET A 226 29.42 -15.30 19.30
C MET A 226 30.64 -16.19 19.53
N ARG A 227 31.23 -16.17 20.72
CA ARG A 227 32.35 -17.05 21.11
C ARG A 227 31.95 -18.52 21.04
N ASP A 228 30.81 -18.89 21.60
CA ASP A 228 30.35 -20.28 21.62
C ASP A 228 29.95 -20.79 20.20
N CYS A 229 29.72 -19.90 19.22
CA CYS A 229 29.46 -20.27 17.83
C CYS A 229 30.73 -20.55 17.00
N SER A 230 31.91 -20.11 17.45
CA SER A 230 33.11 -20.06 16.61
C SER A 230 33.53 -21.42 16.06
N ASP A 231 33.40 -22.47 16.88
CA ASP A 231 33.87 -23.83 16.53
C ASP A 231 33.10 -24.46 15.35
N THR A 232 31.91 -23.93 15.05
CA THR A 232 31.04 -24.47 13.98
C THR A 232 30.82 -23.48 12.84
N MET A 233 31.35 -22.26 12.94
CA MET A 233 31.20 -21.19 11.96
C MET A 233 29.75 -20.93 11.53
N LYS A 234 28.79 -21.23 12.41
CA LYS A 234 27.36 -21.05 12.15
C LYS A 234 27.04 -19.56 11.99
N ARG A 235 26.02 -19.26 11.17
CA ARG A 235 25.64 -17.88 10.89
C ARG A 235 25.02 -17.22 12.12
N LEU A 236 25.26 -15.92 12.27
CA LEU A 236 24.83 -15.16 13.41
C LEU A 236 23.98 -13.98 12.95
N THR A 237 22.85 -13.77 13.62
CA THR A 237 22.23 -12.45 13.73
C THR A 237 22.17 -12.10 15.20
N LEU A 238 22.79 -11.00 15.57
CA LEU A 238 22.92 -10.53 16.95
C LEU A 238 22.29 -9.15 17.03
N GLU A 239 21.19 -9.01 17.76
CA GLU A 239 20.55 -7.72 18.10
C GLU A 239 20.74 -7.38 19.59
N MET A 240 21.60 -6.39 19.89
CA MET A 240 22.06 -6.08 21.25
C MET A 240 21.49 -4.75 21.79
N ALA A 241 21.92 -4.41 23.00
CA ALA A 241 21.69 -3.14 23.68
C ALA A 241 21.98 -1.90 22.81
N GLY A 242 21.26 -0.82 23.09
CA GLY A 242 21.45 0.50 22.46
C GLY A 242 21.43 1.61 23.50
N ASN A 243 22.54 2.36 23.62
CA ASN A 243 22.60 3.61 24.40
C ASN A 243 22.26 4.81 23.50
N ASN A 244 21.03 4.78 22.98
CA ASN A 244 20.56 5.58 21.84
C ASN A 244 20.46 7.08 22.19
N ALA A 245 20.94 7.94 21.29
CA ALA A 245 20.81 9.38 21.41
C ALA A 245 19.46 9.87 20.89
N SER A 246 18.86 10.86 21.55
CA SER A 246 17.78 11.67 21.00
C SER A 246 18.25 13.12 20.97
N ILE A 247 18.23 13.73 19.79
CA ILE A 247 18.76 15.07 19.53
C ILE A 247 17.57 16.01 19.29
N ILE A 248 17.41 17.02 20.15
CA ILE A 248 16.29 17.96 20.13
C ILE A 248 16.81 19.34 19.71
N LEU A 249 16.40 19.79 18.51
CA LEU A 249 16.84 21.04 17.90
C LEU A 249 15.97 22.22 18.38
N PRO A 250 16.46 23.47 18.30
CA PRO A 250 15.78 24.61 18.91
C PRO A 250 14.48 25.03 18.20
N ASP A 251 14.18 24.49 17.02
CA ASP A 251 13.02 24.84 16.21
C ASP A 251 11.76 24.00 16.55
N VAL A 252 11.87 23.03 17.47
CA VAL A 252 10.74 22.22 17.91
C VAL A 252 9.70 23.04 18.67
N ASP A 253 8.44 22.60 18.60
CA ASP A 253 7.44 23.07 19.55
C ASP A 253 7.60 22.29 20.86
N ILE A 254 8.10 22.96 21.91
CA ILE A 254 8.36 22.34 23.21
C ILE A 254 7.08 21.73 23.81
N SER A 255 5.94 22.42 23.66
CA SER A 255 4.67 22.00 24.26
C SER A 255 4.11 20.74 23.60
N GLU A 256 4.43 20.51 22.33
CA GLU A 256 4.03 19.30 21.60
C GLU A 256 5.05 18.17 21.71
N VAL A 257 6.34 18.48 21.66
CA VAL A 257 7.42 17.48 21.54
C VAL A 257 7.81 16.88 22.88
N ALA A 258 7.92 17.68 23.94
CA ALA A 258 8.35 17.16 25.26
C ALA A 258 7.38 16.08 25.81
N PRO A 259 6.04 16.21 25.71
CA PRO A 259 5.13 15.14 26.11
C PRO A 259 5.25 13.87 25.26
N GLN A 260 5.53 13.99 23.96
CA GLN A 260 5.74 12.83 23.09
C GLN A 260 7.03 12.08 23.44
N ILE A 261 8.10 12.82 23.75
CA ILE A 261 9.36 12.24 24.24
C ILE A 261 9.11 11.52 25.58
N ALA A 262 8.39 12.14 26.53
CA ALA A 262 8.05 11.50 27.80
C ALA A 262 7.27 10.18 27.59
N ALA A 263 6.24 10.18 26.75
CA ALA A 263 5.47 8.98 26.44
C ALA A 263 6.34 7.88 25.80
N GLY A 264 7.27 8.24 24.91
CA GLY A 264 8.20 7.30 24.29
C GLY A 264 9.25 6.74 25.25
N LEU A 265 9.80 7.57 26.13
CA LEU A 265 10.79 7.16 27.14
C LEU A 265 10.21 6.12 28.09
N TRP A 266 8.97 6.33 28.54
CA TRP A 266 8.36 5.53 29.61
C TRP A 266 7.49 4.38 29.10
N PHE A 267 7.32 4.25 27.78
CA PHE A 267 6.68 3.09 27.18
C PHE A 267 7.39 1.79 27.60
N ASN A 268 6.63 0.84 28.13
CA ASN A 268 7.14 -0.42 28.70
C ASN A 268 8.19 -0.21 29.81
N ALA A 269 8.00 0.82 30.65
CA ALA A 269 8.95 1.28 31.66
C ALA A 269 10.35 1.55 31.08
N GLY A 270 10.42 1.98 29.82
CA GLY A 270 11.67 2.18 29.12
C GLY A 270 12.45 0.89 28.85
N GLN A 271 11.85 -0.31 28.90
CA GLN A 271 12.54 -1.58 28.62
C GLN A 271 12.50 -1.93 27.12
N VAL A 272 13.02 -1.02 26.29
CA VAL A 272 13.01 -1.10 24.82
C VAL A 272 14.42 -0.88 24.28
N CYS A 273 14.95 -1.77 23.44
CA CYS A 273 16.32 -1.68 22.93
C CYS A 273 16.58 -0.38 22.15
N ILE A 274 15.59 0.09 21.37
CA ILE A 274 15.67 1.31 20.55
C ILE A 274 15.18 2.59 21.23
N ALA A 275 14.73 2.53 22.50
CA ALA A 275 14.33 3.75 23.21
C ALA A 275 15.51 4.68 23.45
N SER A 276 15.23 5.99 23.51
CA SER A 276 16.22 7.01 23.83
C SER A 276 16.82 6.77 25.23
N ARG A 277 18.15 6.83 25.32
CA ARG A 277 18.95 6.64 26.55
C ARG A 277 19.81 7.84 26.91
N ARG A 278 19.98 8.77 25.98
CA ARG A 278 20.63 10.07 26.18
C ARG A 278 19.81 11.13 25.47
N LEU A 279 19.33 12.13 26.20
CA LEU A 279 18.69 13.29 25.58
C LEU A 279 19.70 14.42 25.43
N TYR A 280 19.95 14.84 24.20
CA TYR A 280 20.71 16.03 23.87
C TYR A 280 19.73 17.12 23.45
N ILE A 281 19.64 18.20 24.21
CA ILE A 281 18.69 19.29 23.98
C ILE A 281 19.47 20.56 23.69
N HIS A 282 19.10 21.29 22.63
CA HIS A 282 19.83 22.50 22.27
C HIS A 282 19.79 23.55 23.41
N GLU A 283 20.93 24.16 23.72
CA GLU A 283 21.13 25.02 24.89
C GLU A 283 20.09 26.15 25.00
N SER A 284 19.68 26.71 23.86
CA SER A 284 18.71 27.81 23.80
C SER A 284 17.30 27.44 24.26
N ILE A 285 16.95 26.16 24.25
CA ILE A 285 15.66 25.64 24.71
C ILE A 285 15.78 24.74 25.94
N TYR A 286 16.99 24.44 26.41
CA TYR A 286 17.27 23.42 27.43
C TYR A 286 16.40 23.55 28.68
N ALA A 287 16.45 24.71 29.35
CA ALA A 287 15.72 24.93 30.59
C ALA A 287 14.19 24.84 30.43
N SER A 288 13.65 25.45 29.36
CA SER A 288 12.22 25.41 29.05
C SER A 288 11.75 24.01 28.70
N PHE A 289 12.55 23.27 27.91
CA PHE A 289 12.25 21.91 27.51
C PHE A 289 12.27 20.96 28.70
N LEU A 290 13.31 21.05 29.53
CA LEU A 290 13.47 20.21 30.71
C LEU A 290 12.32 20.39 31.71
N LYS A 291 11.85 21.64 31.88
CA LYS A 291 10.66 21.93 32.70
C LYS A 291 9.40 21.23 32.19
N VAL A 292 9.10 21.30 30.89
CA VAL A 292 7.91 20.67 30.30
C VAL A 292 8.05 19.15 30.29
N LEU A 293 9.23 18.62 29.99
CA LEU A 293 9.53 17.19 30.05
C LEU A 293 9.33 16.62 31.46
N THR A 294 9.78 17.34 32.49
CA THR A 294 9.60 16.97 33.90
C THR A 294 8.13 16.97 34.27
N ALA A 295 7.37 17.99 33.86
CA ALA A 295 5.93 18.06 34.12
C ALA A 295 5.17 16.89 33.45
N ALA A 296 5.46 16.59 32.18
CA ALA A 296 4.85 15.47 31.46
C ALA A 296 5.22 14.11 32.09
N THR A 297 6.47 13.98 32.55
CA THR A 297 6.95 12.77 33.25
C THR A 297 6.22 12.55 34.58
N ASN A 298 6.07 13.61 35.38
CA ASN A 298 5.32 13.55 36.64
C ASN A 298 3.84 13.23 36.42
N GLU A 299 3.23 13.76 35.35
CA GLU A 299 1.83 13.44 34.99
C GLU A 299 1.65 11.95 34.70
N LEU A 300 2.54 11.36 33.89
CA LEU A 300 2.53 9.92 33.61
C LEU A 300 2.76 9.09 34.88
N GLY A 301 3.62 9.58 35.77
CA GLY A 301 3.95 8.96 37.06
C GLY A 301 2.80 8.91 38.08
N LYS A 302 1.70 9.65 37.87
CA LYS A 302 0.51 9.58 38.75
C LYS A 302 -0.21 8.23 38.69
N ASP A 303 -0.21 7.59 37.51
CA ASP A 303 -0.73 6.24 37.31
C ASP A 303 0.36 5.34 36.71
N MET A 304 1.28 4.90 37.58
CA MET A 304 2.38 4.01 37.24
C MET A 304 1.91 2.72 36.58
N ALA A 305 0.79 2.14 37.04
CA ALA A 305 0.31 0.85 36.56
C ALA A 305 -0.21 0.92 35.12
N SER A 306 -0.98 1.95 34.79
CA SER A 306 -1.55 2.12 33.45
C SER A 306 -0.53 2.65 32.44
N ASN A 307 0.27 3.65 32.84
CA ASN A 307 1.08 4.43 31.90
C ASN A 307 2.49 3.88 31.68
N ILE A 308 3.10 3.30 32.72
CA ILE A 308 4.55 2.98 32.72
C ILE A 308 4.77 1.47 32.82
N GLY A 309 4.15 0.84 33.82
CA GLY A 309 4.34 -0.57 34.18
C GLY A 309 5.57 -0.81 35.08
N PRO A 310 5.74 -2.03 35.60
CA PRO A 310 6.88 -2.39 36.42
C PRO A 310 8.10 -2.78 35.59
N ILE A 311 9.25 -2.82 36.25
CA ILE A 311 10.45 -3.51 35.75
C ILE A 311 10.18 -5.02 35.77
N GLN A 312 10.51 -5.71 34.69
CA GLN A 312 10.02 -7.08 34.49
C GLN A 312 10.62 -8.08 35.48
N ASN A 313 11.84 -7.87 35.97
CA ASN A 313 12.52 -8.80 36.87
C ASN A 313 13.44 -8.09 37.87
N ALA A 314 13.72 -8.76 38.99
CA ALA A 314 14.52 -8.23 40.09
C ALA A 314 15.98 -7.89 39.68
N MET A 315 16.56 -8.66 38.76
CA MET A 315 17.92 -8.38 38.26
C MET A 315 17.99 -7.00 37.61
N GLN A 316 17.07 -6.69 36.70
CA GLN A 316 17.02 -5.38 36.03
C GLN A 316 16.62 -4.27 37.01
N PHE A 317 15.71 -4.55 37.95
CA PHE A 317 15.32 -3.60 38.97
C PHE A 317 16.51 -3.18 39.85
N ASN A 318 17.29 -4.15 40.34
CA ASN A 318 18.47 -3.89 41.16
C ASN A 318 19.56 -3.11 40.39
N ARG A 319 19.71 -3.35 39.08
CA ARG A 319 20.61 -2.55 38.22
C ARG A 319 20.21 -1.08 38.17
N LEU A 320 18.91 -0.79 38.06
CA LEU A 320 18.41 0.59 38.05
C LEU A 320 18.57 1.26 39.42
N GLN A 321 18.39 0.51 40.51
CA GLN A 321 18.66 1.01 41.85
C GLN A 321 20.14 1.38 42.03
N ASP A 322 21.07 0.52 41.59
CA ASP A 322 22.51 0.79 41.64
C ASP A 322 22.89 2.05 40.83
N LEU A 323 22.31 2.24 39.63
CA LEU A 323 22.53 3.46 38.84
C LEU A 323 21.99 4.72 39.55
N LEU A 324 20.82 4.63 40.18
CA LEU A 324 20.24 5.75 40.93
C LEU A 324 21.06 6.09 42.19
N GLU A 325 21.54 5.07 42.90
CA GLU A 325 22.43 5.24 44.06
C GLU A 325 23.76 5.88 43.67
N ASP A 326 24.33 5.49 42.53
CA ASP A 326 25.52 6.13 41.96
C ASP A 326 25.26 7.62 41.64
N CYS A 327 24.14 7.96 41.00
CA CYS A 327 23.76 9.35 40.77
C CYS A 327 23.67 10.17 42.08
N ARG A 328 23.10 9.58 43.14
CA ARG A 328 23.00 10.22 44.46
C ARG A 328 24.36 10.38 45.13
N ALA A 329 25.20 9.34 45.09
CA ALA A 329 26.54 9.37 45.66
C ALA A 329 27.43 10.44 45.00
N ASN A 330 27.29 10.60 43.67
CA ASN A 330 27.98 11.62 42.89
C ASN A 330 27.26 12.99 42.84
N LYS A 331 26.19 13.17 43.64
CA LYS A 331 25.43 14.43 43.77
C LYS A 331 24.93 14.99 42.43
N HIS A 332 24.55 14.11 41.50
CA HIS A 332 23.89 14.54 40.26
C HIS A 332 22.51 15.11 40.58
N GLN A 333 22.08 16.11 39.80
CA GLN A 333 20.78 16.72 39.99
C GLN A 333 19.69 15.80 39.43
N ILE A 334 18.78 15.37 40.30
CA ILE A 334 17.67 14.49 39.95
C ILE A 334 16.38 15.32 39.94
N LEU A 335 15.62 15.24 38.85
CA LEU A 335 14.34 15.92 38.66
C LEU A 335 13.19 14.89 38.68
N GLY A 336 12.12 15.22 39.41
CA GLY A 336 10.95 14.37 39.62
C GLY A 336 10.78 13.91 41.07
N ASP A 337 9.85 12.98 41.30
CA ASP A 337 9.81 12.19 42.54
C ASP A 337 11.10 11.36 42.60
N ASP A 338 11.75 11.33 43.76
CA ASP A 338 13.12 10.88 44.05
C ASP A 338 13.47 9.40 43.74
N GLY A 339 12.79 8.73 42.79
CA GLY A 339 12.99 7.33 42.44
C GLY A 339 12.52 6.36 43.53
N THR A 340 11.75 6.85 44.52
CA THR A 340 11.22 6.01 45.61
C THR A 340 10.14 5.04 45.14
N ILE A 341 10.21 3.85 45.73
CA ILE A 341 9.28 2.74 45.54
C ILE A 341 7.90 3.17 46.05
N ASP A 342 6.87 3.04 45.21
CA ASP A 342 5.49 3.07 45.71
C ASP A 342 5.22 1.75 46.44
N SER A 343 5.58 1.73 47.72
CA SER A 343 5.48 0.58 48.62
C SER A 343 4.04 0.33 49.13
N GLY A 344 3.05 0.99 48.51
CA GLY A 344 1.67 1.06 48.99
C GLY A 344 0.98 -0.29 49.23
N THR A 345 1.39 -1.38 48.54
CA THR A 345 0.88 -2.74 48.82
C THR A 345 1.88 -3.84 48.40
N GLY A 346 2.93 -4.06 49.21
CA GLY A 346 3.87 -5.18 49.03
C GLY A 346 5.06 -4.89 48.12
N PRO A 347 6.03 -5.82 48.00
CA PRO A 347 7.20 -5.62 47.14
C PRO A 347 6.74 -5.69 45.68
N SER A 348 6.67 -4.55 45.01
CA SER A 348 6.35 -4.43 43.58
C SER A 348 7.60 -3.94 42.84
N LEU A 349 7.81 -4.33 41.58
CA LEU A 349 9.01 -3.95 40.82
C LEU A 349 8.84 -2.61 40.08
N PHE A 350 8.05 -1.69 40.62
CA PHE A 350 7.84 -0.37 40.01
C PHE A 350 9.02 0.57 40.31
N PHE A 351 9.54 1.20 39.27
CA PHE A 351 10.60 2.19 39.35
C PHE A 351 10.05 3.52 38.80
N ARG A 352 10.06 4.58 39.62
CA ARG A 352 9.53 5.88 39.21
C ARG A 352 10.40 6.52 38.12
N PRO A 353 9.80 7.06 37.04
CA PRO A 353 10.53 7.80 36.02
C PRO A 353 11.41 8.89 36.62
N THR A 354 12.70 8.84 36.29
CA THR A 354 13.70 9.71 36.89
C THR A 354 14.48 10.44 35.80
N ILE A 355 14.58 11.76 35.89
CA ILE A 355 15.39 12.58 34.98
C ILE A 355 16.66 13.03 35.71
N VAL A 356 17.83 12.83 35.12
CA VAL A 356 19.11 13.31 35.64
C VAL A 356 19.55 14.51 34.80
N ASP A 357 19.60 15.68 35.42
CA ASP A 357 19.89 16.96 34.78
C ASP A 357 21.39 17.19 34.68
N ASN A 358 21.88 17.30 33.45
CA ASN A 358 23.24 17.64 33.06
C ASN A 358 24.35 16.91 33.85
N PRO A 359 24.32 15.57 33.95
CA PRO A 359 25.41 14.84 34.58
C PRO A 359 26.70 14.91 33.73
N PRO A 360 27.89 14.68 34.32
CA PRO A 360 29.14 14.58 33.56
C PRO A 360 29.04 13.55 32.42
N LEU A 361 29.64 13.85 31.27
CA LEU A 361 29.54 13.00 30.07
C LEU A 361 30.19 11.61 30.24
N ASP A 362 31.11 11.46 31.19
CA ASP A 362 31.78 10.22 31.57
C ASP A 362 31.10 9.48 32.74
N SER A 363 29.98 10.01 33.26
CA SER A 363 29.22 9.38 34.33
C SER A 363 28.57 8.07 33.88
N ARG A 364 28.38 7.13 34.82
CA ARG A 364 27.77 5.82 34.57
C ARG A 364 26.38 5.95 33.91
N ILE A 365 25.57 6.90 34.36
CA ILE A 365 24.24 7.15 33.82
C ILE A 365 24.26 7.60 32.36
N VAL A 366 25.37 8.17 31.86
CA VAL A 366 25.53 8.55 30.45
C VAL A 366 26.11 7.41 29.61
N ILE A 367 27.13 6.71 30.12
CA ILE A 367 27.88 5.72 29.31
C ILE A 367 27.22 4.34 29.28
N GLU A 368 26.57 3.91 30.36
CA GLU A 368 25.94 2.59 30.46
C GLU A 368 24.52 2.58 29.92
N GLU A 369 24.07 1.44 29.37
CA GLU A 369 22.64 1.25 29.09
C GLU A 369 21.87 1.04 30.41
N GLN A 370 20.87 1.89 30.64
CA GLN A 370 20.03 1.85 31.84
C GLN A 370 18.95 0.78 31.69
N PHE A 371 18.31 0.70 30.52
CA PHE A 371 17.22 -0.21 30.19
C PHE A 371 16.05 -0.17 31.18
N GLY A 372 15.68 1.05 31.59
CA GLY A 372 14.57 1.34 32.49
C GLY A 372 14.22 2.83 32.51
N PRO A 373 13.33 3.27 33.41
CA PRO A 373 12.78 4.62 33.38
C PRO A 373 13.67 5.59 34.17
N ILE A 374 14.93 5.71 33.76
CA ILE A 374 15.88 6.73 34.24
C ILE A 374 16.68 7.25 33.03
N ILE A 375 16.79 8.58 32.89
CA ILE A 375 17.36 9.20 31.69
C ILE A 375 18.26 10.41 32.01
N PRO A 376 19.48 10.51 31.46
CA PRO A 376 20.27 11.73 31.47
C PRO A 376 19.82 12.72 30.38
N CYS A 377 19.76 14.00 30.72
CA CYS A 377 19.56 15.11 29.79
C CYS A 377 20.80 16.00 29.78
N MET A 378 21.32 16.35 28.60
CA MET A 378 22.53 17.17 28.44
C MET A 378 22.28 18.28 27.41
N PRO A 379 22.79 19.51 27.63
CA PRO A 379 22.72 20.57 26.63
C PRO A 379 23.74 20.34 25.50
N PHE A 380 23.46 20.92 24.33
CA PHE A 380 24.46 21.07 23.26
C PHE A 380 24.29 22.41 22.53
N SER A 381 25.35 22.92 21.92
CA SER A 381 25.35 24.25 21.27
C SER A 381 25.48 24.20 19.75
N SER A 382 26.11 23.15 19.19
CA SER A 382 26.27 22.99 17.75
C SER A 382 25.91 21.59 17.25
N VAL A 383 25.51 21.50 15.99
CA VAL A 383 25.12 20.25 15.34
C VAL A 383 26.30 19.28 15.22
N ASP A 384 27.48 19.79 14.90
CA ASP A 384 28.67 18.95 14.74
C ASP A 384 29.15 18.39 16.10
N ASP A 385 29.02 19.17 17.18
CA ASP A 385 29.32 18.71 18.54
C ASP A 385 28.35 17.61 18.99
N VAL A 386 27.05 17.79 18.76
CA VAL A 386 26.07 16.78 19.19
C VAL A 386 26.17 15.48 18.38
N ILE A 387 26.56 15.54 17.11
CA ILE A 387 26.89 14.34 16.32
C ILE A 387 28.07 13.61 16.96
N THR A 388 29.13 14.34 17.34
CA THR A 388 30.31 13.77 18.01
C THR A 388 29.94 13.10 19.34
N LEU A 389 29.14 13.78 20.17
CA LEU A 389 28.63 13.26 21.44
C LEU A 389 27.71 12.04 21.24
N ALA A 390 26.79 12.10 20.29
CA ALA A 390 25.90 11.00 19.97
C ALA A 390 26.68 9.75 19.54
N ASN A 391 27.75 9.91 18.76
CA ASN A 391 28.62 8.82 18.29
C ASN A 391 29.64 8.33 19.33
N SER A 392 29.89 9.09 20.40
CA SER A 392 30.80 8.74 21.51
C SER A 392 30.20 7.70 22.46
N THR A 393 29.86 6.55 21.90
CA THR A 393 29.36 5.36 22.61
C THR A 393 29.85 4.11 21.87
N GLU A 394 30.01 3.01 22.61
CA GLU A 394 30.32 1.70 22.02
C GLU A 394 29.11 1.07 21.30
N SER A 395 27.90 1.56 21.57
CA SER A 395 26.66 1.08 20.97
C SER A 395 26.28 1.89 19.71
N GLY A 396 25.47 1.31 18.83
CA GLY A 396 25.07 1.92 17.57
C GLY A 396 23.73 1.40 17.06
N LEU A 397 22.74 1.19 17.94
CA LEU A 397 21.47 0.60 17.53
C LEU A 397 20.56 1.62 16.84
N GLY A 398 20.25 2.73 17.52
CA GLY A 398 19.43 3.77 16.92
C GLY A 398 19.61 5.16 17.51
N ALA A 399 18.91 6.11 16.89
CA ALA A 399 18.85 7.49 17.33
C ALA A 399 17.50 8.13 16.96
N SER A 400 17.16 9.23 17.64
CA SER A 400 16.01 10.06 17.30
C SER A 400 16.43 11.51 17.06
N ILE A 401 15.82 12.17 16.08
CA ILE A 401 16.11 13.56 15.74
C ILE A 401 14.78 14.33 15.72
N TRP A 402 14.73 15.45 16.43
CA TRP A 402 13.53 16.27 16.56
C TRP A 402 13.81 17.68 16.05
N THR A 403 13.25 18.01 14.88
CA THR A 403 13.42 19.29 14.19
C THR A 403 12.32 19.48 13.13
N LYS A 404 11.93 20.72 12.85
CA LYS A 404 11.03 21.05 11.74
C LYS A 404 11.78 21.07 10.40
N ASP A 405 13.11 21.12 10.40
CA ASP A 405 13.95 21.11 9.19
C ASP A 405 14.32 19.68 8.72
N PRO A 406 13.72 19.19 7.61
CA PRO A 406 14.00 17.85 7.09
C PRO A 406 15.43 17.71 6.51
N GLN A 407 16.03 18.79 6.02
CA GLN A 407 17.40 18.75 5.47
C GLN A 407 18.40 18.62 6.60
N LEU A 408 18.21 19.37 7.69
CA LEU A 408 19.01 19.23 8.89
C LEU A 408 18.86 17.84 9.53
N ALA A 409 17.63 17.32 9.59
CA ALA A 409 17.40 15.96 10.08
C ALA A 409 18.17 14.91 9.26
N THR A 410 18.15 15.05 7.92
CA THR A 410 18.89 14.16 7.01
C THR A 410 20.40 14.29 7.21
N LYS A 411 20.93 15.53 7.29
CA LYS A 411 22.34 15.78 7.54
C LYS A 411 22.80 15.13 8.85
N ILE A 412 22.04 15.29 9.93
CA ILE A 412 22.37 14.66 11.21
C ILE A 412 22.31 13.13 11.06
N ALA A 413 21.23 12.59 10.49
CA ALA A 413 21.04 11.15 10.33
C ALA A 413 22.18 10.46 9.57
N GLU A 414 22.65 11.05 8.47
CA GLU A 414 23.74 10.52 7.63
C GLU A 414 25.10 10.51 8.33
N ASN A 415 25.27 11.29 9.40
CA ASN A 415 26.51 11.40 10.16
C ASN A 415 26.46 10.67 11.51
N LEU A 416 25.38 9.95 11.81
CA LEU A 416 25.27 9.12 13.02
C LEU A 416 25.70 7.67 12.73
N ASP A 417 26.52 7.12 13.62
CA ASP A 417 26.99 5.73 13.55
C ASP A 417 25.95 4.74 14.13
N VAL A 418 24.74 4.75 13.59
CA VAL A 418 23.64 3.90 14.07
C VAL A 418 22.91 3.20 12.93
N GLY A 419 22.31 2.05 13.21
CA GLY A 419 21.57 1.30 12.18
C GLY A 419 20.12 1.78 11.96
N ASN A 420 19.54 2.51 12.92
CA ASN A 420 18.15 2.97 12.85
C ASN A 420 18.01 4.44 13.26
N VAL A 421 17.48 5.30 12.39
CA VAL A 421 17.22 6.71 12.72
C VAL A 421 15.75 7.03 12.60
N PHE A 422 15.19 7.64 13.64
CA PHE A 422 13.79 8.09 13.70
C PHE A 422 13.73 9.61 13.71
N VAL A 423 12.90 10.21 12.85
CA VAL A 423 12.75 11.67 12.76
C VAL A 423 11.35 12.06 13.21
N ASN A 424 11.27 12.98 14.17
CA ASN A 424 10.03 13.55 14.72
C ASN A 424 9.03 12.52 15.22
N GLY A 425 9.50 11.60 16.06
CA GLY A 425 8.63 10.65 16.73
C GLY A 425 9.40 9.71 17.64
N PRO A 426 8.73 9.09 18.62
CA PRO A 426 9.33 8.04 19.41
C PRO A 426 9.73 6.86 18.48
N PRO A 427 10.84 6.17 18.79
CA PRO A 427 11.29 5.00 18.03
C PRO A 427 10.19 3.97 17.81
N LYS A 428 9.84 3.73 16.54
CA LYS A 428 8.78 2.80 16.13
C LYS A 428 9.30 1.91 14.98
N PRO A 429 9.83 0.71 15.28
CA PRO A 429 10.36 -0.18 14.25
C PRO A 429 9.24 -0.65 13.29
N ASP A 430 9.61 -0.88 12.05
CA ASP A 430 8.71 -1.35 10.98
C ASP A 430 9.23 -2.71 10.46
N PRO A 431 8.39 -3.76 10.36
CA PRO A 431 8.84 -5.07 9.88
C PRO A 431 9.29 -5.06 8.41
N PHE A 432 8.98 -4.02 7.65
CA PHE A 432 9.36 -3.85 6.25
C PHE A 432 10.68 -3.09 6.05
N ALA A 433 11.26 -2.55 7.12
CA ALA A 433 12.56 -1.91 7.11
C ALA A 433 13.64 -2.83 7.70
N PRO A 434 14.89 -2.81 7.20
CA PRO A 434 15.99 -3.50 7.85
C PRO A 434 16.22 -2.91 9.24
N PHE A 435 16.37 -3.78 10.23
CA PHE A 435 16.64 -3.43 11.62
C PHE A 435 17.95 -4.09 12.05
N GLY A 436 18.98 -3.28 12.28
CA GLY A 436 20.32 -3.73 12.62
C GLY A 436 21.02 -2.76 13.56
N GLY A 437 22.00 -3.22 14.33
CA GLY A 437 22.90 -2.36 15.09
C GLY A 437 24.28 -2.21 14.42
N HIS A 438 24.87 -1.01 14.53
CA HIS A 438 26.29 -0.77 14.30
C HIS A 438 27.10 -1.01 15.59
N LYS A 439 28.43 -0.99 15.50
CA LYS A 439 29.35 -1.12 16.64
C LYS A 439 29.03 -2.36 17.50
N MET A 440 28.92 -2.22 18.82
CA MET A 440 28.58 -3.33 19.72
C MET A 440 27.08 -3.64 19.78
N SER A 441 26.24 -2.91 19.06
CA SER A 441 24.79 -3.13 19.06
C SER A 441 24.35 -4.32 18.21
N GLY A 442 25.24 -4.93 17.43
CA GLY A 442 24.86 -6.16 16.74
C GLY A 442 25.75 -6.61 15.61
N LEU A 443 25.30 -7.70 14.98
CA LEU A 443 25.86 -8.27 13.78
C LEU A 443 24.70 -8.79 12.91
N GLY A 444 24.67 -8.39 11.65
CA GLY A 444 23.58 -8.74 10.74
C GLY A 444 22.36 -7.84 10.94
N VAL A 445 21.26 -8.22 10.31
CA VAL A 445 20.04 -7.42 10.23
C VAL A 445 18.83 -8.34 10.40
N GLU A 446 17.80 -7.88 11.10
CA GLU A 446 16.46 -8.46 11.16
C GLU A 446 15.48 -7.65 10.31
N TYR A 447 14.34 -8.25 9.98
CA TYR A 447 13.23 -7.60 9.26
C TYR A 447 13.60 -7.12 7.84
N GLY A 448 12.65 -6.50 7.13
CA GLY A 448 12.86 -6.10 5.74
C GLY A 448 13.16 -7.29 4.80
N LEU A 449 13.61 -6.97 3.59
CA LEU A 449 14.08 -8.00 2.66
C LEU A 449 15.44 -8.53 3.11
N GLU A 450 16.30 -7.67 3.63
CA GLU A 450 17.67 -7.96 4.07
C GLU A 450 17.67 -8.98 5.21
N GLY A 451 16.86 -8.77 6.24
CA GLY A 451 16.73 -9.69 7.36
C GLY A 451 16.03 -10.99 6.99
N LEU A 452 15.08 -10.97 6.04
CA LEU A 452 14.52 -12.19 5.46
C LEU A 452 15.61 -13.01 4.73
N LEU A 453 16.41 -12.38 3.88
CA LEU A 453 17.51 -13.03 3.17
C LEU A 453 18.65 -13.46 4.11
N SER A 454 18.76 -12.88 5.31
CA SER A 454 19.72 -13.29 6.33
C SER A 454 19.50 -14.72 6.86
N PHE A 455 18.37 -15.35 6.51
CA PHE A 455 18.05 -16.75 6.77
C PHE A 455 18.34 -17.68 5.58
N SER A 456 19.09 -17.20 4.57
CA SER A 456 19.46 -17.96 3.38
C SER A 456 20.95 -17.78 3.01
N ASN A 457 21.51 -18.77 2.32
CA ASN A 457 22.78 -18.64 1.61
C ASN A 457 22.54 -18.24 0.15
N GLY A 458 23.43 -17.40 -0.38
CA GLY A 458 23.52 -17.20 -1.82
C GLY A 458 24.19 -18.41 -2.48
N LEU A 459 23.50 -19.05 -3.43
CA LEU A 459 24.04 -20.06 -4.32
C LEU A 459 24.27 -19.42 -5.69
N GLU A 460 25.53 -19.37 -6.13
CA GLU A 460 25.89 -18.96 -7.48
C GLU A 460 25.82 -20.16 -8.44
N LEU A 461 25.07 -20.00 -9.53
CA LEU A 461 24.99 -20.94 -10.63
C LEU A 461 25.56 -20.30 -11.89
N MET A 462 26.64 -20.87 -12.41
CA MET A 462 27.27 -20.47 -13.68
C MET A 462 27.01 -21.52 -14.77
N PRO A 463 25.88 -21.48 -15.48
CA PRO A 463 25.63 -22.32 -16.64
C PRO A 463 26.68 -22.10 -17.75
N ASN A 464 27.26 -23.18 -18.28
CA ASN A 464 28.23 -23.11 -19.38
C ASN A 464 27.58 -22.58 -20.68
N VAL A 465 28.10 -21.49 -21.23
CA VAL A 465 27.53 -20.75 -22.37
C VAL A 465 27.62 -21.50 -23.71
N ARG A 466 28.48 -22.52 -23.82
CA ARG A 466 28.51 -23.40 -25.01
C ARG A 466 27.24 -24.23 -25.17
N ASP A 467 26.39 -24.30 -24.15
CA ASP A 467 25.17 -25.09 -24.17
C ASP A 467 23.91 -24.22 -23.90
N ARG A 468 23.88 -23.01 -24.48
CA ARG A 468 22.71 -22.10 -24.47
C ARG A 468 21.38 -22.81 -24.78
N ARG A 469 21.41 -23.84 -25.64
CA ARG A 469 20.22 -24.64 -26.02
C ARG A 469 19.84 -25.70 -24.98
N LEU A 470 20.80 -26.24 -24.23
CA LEU A 470 20.53 -27.23 -23.17
C LEU A 470 20.03 -26.53 -21.91
N TRP A 471 20.56 -25.36 -21.55
CA TRP A 471 20.09 -24.60 -20.39
C TRP A 471 18.69 -24.01 -20.56
N ALA A 472 18.36 -23.51 -21.76
CA ALA A 472 16.99 -23.13 -22.10
C ALA A 472 16.01 -24.32 -22.04
N LYS A 473 16.48 -25.55 -22.31
CA LYS A 473 15.72 -26.80 -22.17
C LYS A 473 15.63 -27.29 -20.73
N VAL A 474 16.67 -27.14 -19.92
CA VAL A 474 16.69 -27.57 -18.50
C VAL A 474 15.84 -26.64 -17.63
N MET A 475 15.87 -25.33 -17.88
CA MET A 475 15.00 -24.36 -17.18
C MET A 475 13.53 -24.45 -17.63
N SER A 476 13.25 -25.02 -18.81
CA SER A 476 11.88 -25.34 -19.26
C SER A 476 11.43 -26.76 -18.93
N ALA A 477 12.33 -27.64 -18.50
CA ALA A 477 12.05 -29.03 -18.14
C ALA A 477 11.69 -29.18 -16.65
N HIS A 478 10.65 -28.46 -16.21
CA HIS A 478 9.79 -28.88 -15.11
C HIS A 478 8.34 -28.59 -15.48
N ARG A 479 7.89 -29.18 -16.60
CA ARG A 479 6.49 -29.53 -16.89
C ARG A 479 6.37 -30.26 -18.23
N LEU A 480 5.71 -31.41 -18.15
CA LEU A 480 4.85 -32.06 -19.14
C LEU A 480 5.42 -33.06 -20.15
N ASN A 481 4.59 -34.09 -20.28
CA ASN A 481 4.76 -35.42 -20.84
C ASN A 481 4.43 -35.45 -22.35
N THR A 482 5.02 -36.40 -23.05
CA THR A 482 5.05 -36.55 -24.50
C THR A 482 3.74 -37.08 -25.09
N ARG A 483 3.07 -36.30 -25.96
CA ARG A 483 2.22 -36.79 -27.07
C ARG A 483 1.84 -35.71 -28.11
N LEU A 484 1.82 -34.43 -27.76
CA LEU A 484 1.47 -33.33 -28.69
C LEU A 484 2.55 -32.96 -29.73
N GLN A 485 3.81 -33.34 -29.52
CA GLN A 485 4.91 -32.96 -30.41
C GLN A 485 4.90 -33.66 -31.78
N ARG A 486 4.21 -34.80 -31.92
CA ARG A 486 4.11 -35.50 -33.21
C ARG A 486 2.99 -34.96 -34.12
N MET A 487 2.02 -34.24 -33.58
CA MET A 487 0.96 -33.59 -34.39
C MET A 487 1.36 -32.20 -34.90
N LEU A 488 2.20 -31.46 -34.18
CA LEU A 488 2.61 -30.10 -34.57
C LEU A 488 3.58 -30.06 -35.76
N ILE A 489 4.37 -31.12 -35.98
CA ILE A 489 5.31 -31.18 -37.11
C ILE A 489 4.57 -31.31 -38.46
N ALA A 490 3.39 -31.94 -38.49
CA ALA A 490 2.57 -32.03 -39.70
C ALA A 490 1.86 -30.70 -40.06
N LEU A 491 1.55 -29.85 -39.07
CA LEU A 491 0.89 -28.56 -39.26
C LEU A 491 1.87 -27.45 -39.67
N ILE A 492 3.14 -27.54 -39.24
CA ILE A 492 4.19 -26.58 -39.63
C ILE A 492 4.50 -26.66 -41.13
N CYS A 493 4.32 -27.83 -41.76
CA CYS A 493 4.46 -27.97 -43.22
C CYS A 493 3.36 -27.24 -44.03
N HIS A 494 2.20 -26.91 -43.42
CA HIS A 494 1.14 -26.14 -44.08
C HIS A 494 1.24 -24.61 -43.85
N TRP A 495 2.04 -24.17 -42.88
CA TRP A 495 2.18 -22.74 -42.53
C TRP A 495 3.06 -21.96 -43.54
N ASN A 496 3.91 -22.63 -44.32
CA ASN A 496 4.75 -21.98 -45.33
C ASN A 496 3.97 -21.29 -46.48
N ALA A 497 2.69 -21.62 -46.68
CA ALA A 497 1.85 -20.92 -47.67
C ALA A 497 1.44 -19.49 -47.23
N PHE A 498 1.41 -19.21 -45.92
CA PHE A 498 0.97 -17.91 -45.38
C PHE A 498 2.07 -16.83 -45.44
N ASN A 499 3.34 -17.23 -45.40
CA ASN A 499 4.47 -16.31 -45.49
C ASN A 499 4.71 -15.79 -46.93
N ILE A 500 4.38 -16.59 -47.95
CA ILE A 500 4.43 -16.16 -49.36
C ILE A 500 3.42 -15.02 -49.62
N PHE A 501 2.28 -15.02 -48.93
CA PHE A 501 1.23 -13.99 -49.09
C PHE A 501 1.58 -12.65 -48.42
N ASN A 502 2.31 -12.66 -47.30
CA ASN A 502 2.78 -11.44 -46.65
C ASN A 502 3.94 -10.76 -47.41
N GLN A 503 4.69 -11.51 -48.21
CA GLN A 503 5.76 -10.98 -49.05
C GLN A 503 5.18 -10.16 -50.22
N ILE A 504 4.09 -10.64 -50.84
CA ILE A 504 3.32 -9.94 -51.89
C ILE A 504 2.71 -8.62 -51.34
N ARG A 505 2.24 -8.62 -50.08
CA ARG A 505 1.69 -7.42 -49.40
C ARG A 505 2.70 -6.28 -49.25
N SER A 506 4.00 -6.59 -49.15
CA SER A 506 5.06 -5.58 -49.00
C SER A 506 5.47 -4.91 -50.32
N GLU A 507 5.38 -5.64 -51.44
CA GLU A 507 5.75 -5.13 -52.76
C GLU A 507 4.65 -4.26 -53.38
N SER A 508 3.38 -4.63 -53.23
CA SER A 508 2.26 -3.81 -53.76
C SER A 508 2.14 -2.45 -53.06
N THR A 509 2.46 -2.39 -51.76
CA THR A 509 2.44 -1.16 -50.97
C THR A 509 3.64 -0.26 -51.29
N ARG A 510 4.81 -0.84 -51.61
CA ARG A 510 6.00 -0.10 -52.07
C ARG A 510 5.80 0.53 -53.46
N LEU A 511 5.09 -0.16 -54.37
CA LEU A 511 4.83 0.35 -55.72
C LEU A 511 3.88 1.56 -55.72
N LEU A 512 2.89 1.57 -54.82
CA LEU A 512 1.92 2.66 -54.62
C LEU A 512 2.55 3.92 -53.98
N VAL A 513 3.50 3.72 -53.07
CA VAL A 513 4.22 4.82 -52.41
C VAL A 513 5.31 5.40 -53.32
N SER A 514 5.97 4.60 -54.18
CA SER A 514 6.99 5.12 -55.09
C SER A 514 6.42 5.94 -56.25
N THR A 515 5.16 5.70 -56.66
CA THR A 515 4.49 6.49 -57.70
C THR A 515 3.97 7.84 -57.18
N MET A 516 3.68 7.98 -55.88
CA MET A 516 3.23 9.25 -55.29
C MET A 516 4.38 10.22 -54.93
N VAL A 517 5.62 9.75 -54.87
CA VAL A 517 6.77 10.55 -54.38
C VAL A 517 7.59 11.21 -55.51
N SER A 518 7.33 10.91 -56.79
CA SER A 518 8.15 11.42 -57.92
C SER A 518 7.60 12.64 -58.67
N SER A 519 6.51 13.29 -58.23
CA SER A 519 5.98 14.49 -58.92
C SER A 519 5.91 15.69 -57.98
N LYS A 520 7.03 16.38 -57.81
CA LYS A 520 7.05 17.78 -57.34
C LYS A 520 6.91 18.68 -58.56
N GLU A 521 5.69 19.13 -58.86
CA GLU A 521 5.48 20.38 -59.59
C GLU A 521 4.08 20.94 -59.25
N VAL A 522 4.04 22.25 -59.05
CA VAL A 522 2.91 23.04 -58.55
C VAL A 522 1.99 23.41 -59.70
N LEU A 523 0.67 23.15 -59.60
CA LEU A 523 -0.36 23.79 -60.43
C LEU A 523 -1.67 24.06 -59.63
N PRO A 524 -2.47 25.09 -59.99
CA PRO A 524 -3.44 25.74 -59.12
C PRO A 524 -4.89 25.22 -59.23
N GLU A 525 -5.71 25.69 -58.28
CA GLU A 525 -7.15 25.47 -58.12
C GLU A 525 -7.97 25.72 -59.39
N SER A 526 -8.40 24.65 -60.08
CA SER A 526 -9.65 24.60 -60.86
C SER A 526 -9.76 23.28 -61.65
N SER A 527 -10.01 22.15 -60.97
CA SER A 527 -10.69 20.96 -61.55
C SER A 527 -10.61 19.76 -60.58
N PHE A 528 -11.41 19.83 -59.51
CA PHE A 528 -11.78 18.64 -58.75
C PHE A 528 -12.75 17.79 -59.59
N ILE A 529 -12.24 17.02 -60.56
CA ILE A 529 -12.84 15.81 -61.16
C ILE A 529 -11.72 15.17 -61.99
N GLY A 530 -11.20 14.02 -61.56
CA GLY A 530 -10.40 13.16 -62.44
C GLY A 530 -9.02 12.72 -61.94
N VAL A 531 -8.91 12.14 -60.74
CA VAL A 531 -7.79 11.21 -60.42
C VAL A 531 -8.31 10.02 -59.60
N LEU A 532 -9.10 9.16 -60.24
CA LEU A 532 -9.11 7.72 -59.97
C LEU A 532 -8.37 7.07 -61.14
N PRO A 533 -7.46 6.11 -60.93
CA PRO A 533 -6.86 5.41 -62.04
C PRO A 533 -7.97 4.70 -62.84
N ASN A 534 -8.01 4.98 -64.13
CA ASN A 534 -8.81 4.26 -65.12
C ASN A 534 -8.33 2.80 -65.18
N VAL A 535 -8.74 1.98 -64.21
CA VAL A 535 -8.77 0.54 -64.41
C VAL A 535 -10.04 0.27 -65.21
N GLN A 536 -9.89 0.17 -66.53
CA GLN A 536 -10.89 -0.46 -67.38
C GLN A 536 -11.04 -1.92 -66.95
N TYR A 537 -11.91 -2.19 -65.98
CA TYR A 537 -12.47 -3.52 -65.80
C TYR A 537 -13.42 -3.76 -66.96
N SER A 538 -12.93 -4.39 -68.03
CA SER A 538 -13.79 -4.89 -69.09
C SER A 538 -14.65 -6.03 -68.50
N SER A 539 -15.95 -5.91 -68.69
CA SER A 539 -17.03 -6.77 -68.17
C SER A 539 -17.40 -6.62 -66.68
N SER A 540 -18.72 -6.75 -66.42
CA SER A 540 -19.34 -6.75 -65.10
C SER A 540 -18.80 -7.86 -64.18
N SER A 541 -18.23 -8.93 -64.75
CA SER A 541 -17.70 -10.08 -64.01
C SER A 541 -16.41 -9.75 -63.23
N SER A 542 -15.59 -8.83 -63.73
CA SER A 542 -14.28 -8.49 -63.15
C SER A 542 -14.42 -7.59 -61.92
N ARG A 543 -15.42 -6.68 -61.93
CA ARG A 543 -15.80 -5.90 -60.73
C ARG A 543 -16.44 -6.80 -59.68
N LEU A 544 -17.28 -7.76 -60.10
CA LEU A 544 -17.87 -8.74 -59.21
C LEU A 544 -16.80 -9.65 -58.57
N HIS A 545 -15.76 -10.05 -59.30
CA HIS A 545 -14.63 -10.82 -58.77
C HIS A 545 -13.81 -10.04 -57.76
N LEU A 546 -13.54 -8.74 -57.99
CA LEU A 546 -12.85 -7.91 -57.02
C LEU A 546 -13.70 -7.73 -55.75
N VAL A 547 -14.99 -7.45 -55.90
CA VAL A 547 -15.93 -7.31 -54.77
C VAL A 547 -16.08 -8.63 -54.01
N LEU A 548 -16.18 -9.78 -54.69
CA LEU A 548 -16.22 -11.11 -54.08
C LEU A 548 -14.90 -11.47 -53.39
N THR A 549 -13.75 -11.15 -53.99
CA THR A 549 -12.43 -11.43 -53.39
C THR A 549 -12.21 -10.56 -52.15
N LEU A 550 -12.62 -9.30 -52.19
CA LEU A 550 -12.61 -8.40 -51.04
C LEU A 550 -13.61 -8.88 -49.98
N ALA A 551 -14.84 -9.25 -50.35
CA ALA A 551 -15.83 -9.78 -49.42
C ALA A 551 -15.36 -11.10 -48.78
N ILE A 552 -14.76 -12.01 -49.54
CA ILE A 552 -14.22 -13.27 -49.01
C ILE A 552 -13.05 -12.98 -48.06
N SER A 553 -12.12 -12.11 -48.44
CA SER A 553 -10.91 -11.82 -47.67
C SER A 553 -11.18 -11.01 -46.40
N PHE A 554 -12.13 -10.08 -46.44
CA PHE A 554 -12.39 -9.14 -45.33
C PHE A 554 -13.63 -9.48 -44.51
N ILE A 555 -14.57 -10.28 -45.03
CA ILE A 555 -15.82 -10.62 -44.35
C ILE A 555 -15.88 -12.13 -44.06
N VAL A 556 -15.76 -12.99 -45.08
CA VAL A 556 -15.98 -14.44 -44.95
C VAL A 556 -14.85 -15.13 -44.17
N ILE A 557 -13.58 -14.93 -44.56
CA ILE A 557 -12.43 -15.56 -43.89
C ILE A 557 -12.33 -15.15 -42.41
N PRO A 558 -12.45 -13.87 -42.03
CA PRO A 558 -12.46 -13.47 -40.62
C PRO A 558 -13.69 -13.97 -39.86
N ALA A 559 -14.84 -14.16 -40.52
CA ALA A 559 -16.03 -14.76 -39.90
C ALA A 559 -15.83 -16.26 -39.62
N ILE A 560 -15.27 -17.01 -40.58
CA ILE A 560 -14.93 -18.43 -40.41
C ILE A 560 -13.87 -18.61 -39.32
N PHE A 561 -12.84 -17.76 -39.30
CA PHE A 561 -11.81 -17.81 -38.26
C PHE A 561 -12.35 -17.50 -36.86
N ARG A 562 -13.27 -16.53 -36.75
CA ARG A 562 -13.99 -16.23 -35.48
C ARG A 562 -14.85 -17.40 -35.03
N LEU A 563 -15.58 -18.03 -35.96
CA LEU A 563 -16.40 -19.21 -35.68
C LEU A 563 -15.54 -20.41 -35.24
N TRP A 564 -14.41 -20.64 -35.90
CA TRP A 564 -13.46 -21.69 -35.53
C TRP A 564 -12.84 -21.44 -34.14
N LYS A 565 -12.38 -20.21 -33.88
CA LYS A 565 -11.89 -19.81 -32.55
C LYS A 565 -12.94 -20.01 -31.46
N PHE A 566 -14.20 -19.67 -31.74
CA PHE A 566 -15.31 -19.89 -30.82
C PHE A 566 -15.53 -21.38 -30.53
N ILE A 567 -15.58 -22.23 -31.56
CA ILE A 567 -15.79 -23.68 -31.39
C ILE A 567 -14.66 -24.32 -30.57
N ALA A 568 -13.42 -23.86 -30.77
CA ALA A 568 -12.23 -24.36 -30.10
C ALA A 568 -11.97 -23.74 -28.71
N SER A 569 -12.66 -22.66 -28.34
CA SER A 569 -12.40 -21.93 -27.09
C SER A 569 -13.26 -22.44 -25.92
N PRO A 570 -12.67 -22.64 -24.72
CA PRO A 570 -13.41 -22.88 -23.48
C PRO A 570 -14.46 -21.81 -23.16
N ILE A 571 -14.30 -20.59 -23.68
CA ILE A 571 -15.24 -19.45 -23.50
C ILE A 571 -16.66 -19.80 -23.98
N ARG A 572 -16.82 -20.77 -24.89
CA ARG A 572 -18.15 -21.21 -25.36
C ARG A 572 -19.06 -21.70 -24.23
N GLU A 573 -18.49 -22.25 -23.16
CA GLU A 573 -19.20 -22.83 -22.02
C GLU A 573 -19.67 -21.75 -21.02
N ILE A 574 -19.10 -20.55 -21.07
CA ILE A 574 -19.46 -19.43 -20.21
C ILE A 574 -20.84 -18.87 -20.63
N PRO A 575 -21.73 -18.52 -19.69
CA PRO A 575 -23.03 -17.90 -20.00
C PRO A 575 -22.92 -16.60 -20.82
N GLY A 576 -23.91 -16.32 -21.67
CA GLY A 576 -24.02 -15.06 -22.42
C GLY A 576 -24.57 -15.22 -23.84
N PRO A 577 -24.96 -14.10 -24.50
CA PRO A 577 -25.57 -14.13 -25.83
C PRO A 577 -24.63 -14.71 -26.89
N LEU A 578 -25.17 -15.53 -27.80
CA LEU A 578 -24.40 -16.12 -28.90
C LEU A 578 -23.70 -15.05 -29.76
N LEU A 579 -24.37 -13.91 -29.98
CA LEU A 579 -23.80 -12.81 -30.75
C LEU A 579 -22.55 -12.22 -30.07
N ASN A 580 -22.54 -12.08 -28.75
CA ASN A 580 -21.39 -11.58 -27.98
C ASN A 580 -20.21 -12.55 -28.03
N LYS A 581 -20.50 -13.86 -28.04
CA LYS A 581 -19.48 -14.91 -28.17
C LYS A 581 -18.80 -14.93 -29.54
N LEU A 582 -19.47 -14.39 -30.57
CA LEU A 582 -18.97 -14.37 -31.96
C LEU A 582 -18.40 -13.01 -32.39
N THR A 583 -18.85 -11.90 -31.79
CA THR A 583 -18.43 -10.55 -32.18
C THR A 583 -18.48 -9.56 -31.01
N SER A 584 -17.57 -8.57 -31.04
CA SER A 584 -17.55 -7.45 -30.08
C SER A 584 -18.50 -6.31 -30.44
N LEU A 585 -19.26 -6.43 -31.54
CA LEU A 585 -20.14 -5.36 -32.03
C LEU A 585 -21.18 -4.87 -30.99
N PRO A 586 -21.90 -5.75 -30.26
CA PRO A 586 -22.87 -5.30 -29.25
C PRO A 586 -22.22 -4.46 -28.14
N LEU A 587 -21.09 -4.93 -27.60
CA LEU A 587 -20.32 -4.21 -26.59
C LEU A 587 -19.83 -2.85 -27.12
N LYS A 588 -19.32 -2.80 -28.36
CA LYS A 588 -18.87 -1.56 -28.99
C LYS A 588 -19.99 -0.54 -29.19
N LEU A 589 -21.17 -0.98 -29.63
CA LEU A 589 -22.35 -0.12 -29.76
C LEU A 589 -22.80 0.42 -28.39
N ALA A 590 -22.76 -0.43 -27.36
CA ALA A 590 -23.06 0.00 -25.99
C ALA A 590 -22.07 1.07 -25.50
N ILE A 591 -20.77 0.88 -25.73
CA ILE A 591 -19.73 1.85 -25.33
C ILE A 591 -19.88 3.18 -26.09
N VAL A 592 -20.08 3.15 -27.41
CA VAL A 592 -20.26 4.37 -28.22
C VAL A 592 -21.50 5.15 -27.75
N GLY A 593 -22.56 4.44 -27.36
CA GLY A 593 -23.76 5.05 -26.79
C GLY A 593 -23.64 5.43 -25.30
N GLY A 594 -22.52 5.15 -24.63
CA GLY A 594 -22.35 5.36 -23.19
C GLY A 594 -23.22 4.46 -22.30
N ARG A 595 -23.69 3.32 -22.82
CA ARG A 595 -24.58 2.37 -22.15
C ARG A 595 -23.86 1.08 -21.71
N SER A 596 -22.52 1.11 -21.60
CA SER A 596 -21.74 -0.10 -21.31
C SER A 596 -21.99 -0.68 -19.92
N HIS A 597 -22.18 0.17 -18.89
CA HIS A 597 -22.52 -0.29 -17.53
C HIS A 597 -23.93 -0.91 -17.46
N GLN A 598 -24.91 -0.29 -18.15
CA GLN A 598 -26.27 -0.82 -18.28
C GLN A 598 -26.27 -2.16 -19.06
N PHE A 599 -25.52 -2.21 -20.16
CA PHE A 599 -25.34 -3.43 -20.95
C PHE A 599 -24.77 -4.57 -20.12
N THR A 600 -23.69 -4.32 -19.37
CA THR A 600 -23.09 -5.33 -18.48
C THR A 600 -24.03 -5.74 -17.36
N SER A 601 -24.76 -4.80 -16.75
CA SER A 601 -25.72 -5.10 -15.67
C SER A 601 -26.87 -5.96 -16.16
N ALA A 602 -27.47 -5.64 -17.31
CA ALA A 602 -28.55 -6.43 -17.91
C ALA A 602 -28.09 -7.86 -18.26
N LEU A 603 -26.84 -8.02 -18.69
CA LEU A 603 -26.25 -9.34 -18.93
C LEU A 603 -26.06 -10.14 -17.64
N HIS A 604 -25.64 -9.52 -16.55
CA HIS A 604 -25.52 -10.19 -15.26
C HIS A 604 -26.89 -10.57 -14.65
N GLU A 605 -27.90 -9.70 -14.78
CA GLU A 605 -29.27 -10.01 -14.38
C GLU A 605 -29.83 -11.24 -15.14
N GLN A 606 -29.49 -11.38 -16.42
CA GLN A 606 -30.01 -12.46 -17.26
C GLN A 606 -29.21 -13.77 -17.15
N TYR A 607 -27.87 -13.69 -17.09
CA TYR A 607 -26.99 -14.86 -17.26
C TYR A 607 -26.22 -15.25 -15.99
N GLY A 608 -26.31 -14.46 -14.92
CA GLY A 608 -25.69 -14.75 -13.63
C GLY A 608 -24.32 -14.09 -13.42
N PRO A 609 -23.52 -14.58 -12.46
CA PRO A 609 -22.35 -13.87 -11.93
C PRO A 609 -21.12 -13.80 -12.85
N ILE A 610 -21.12 -14.55 -13.96
CA ILE A 610 -20.08 -14.51 -14.99
C ILE A 610 -20.72 -14.53 -16.37
N VAL A 611 -20.33 -13.60 -17.25
CA VAL A 611 -20.94 -13.46 -18.57
C VAL A 611 -19.94 -13.03 -19.64
N VAL A 612 -20.13 -13.52 -20.87
CA VAL A 612 -19.33 -13.12 -22.04
C VAL A 612 -19.80 -11.77 -22.58
N LEU A 613 -18.89 -10.79 -22.58
CA LEU A 613 -19.12 -9.46 -23.19
C LEU A 613 -18.70 -9.44 -24.68
N ALA A 614 -17.61 -10.13 -25.01
CA ALA A 614 -17.07 -10.28 -26.37
C ALA A 614 -16.20 -11.56 -26.47
N PRO A 615 -15.75 -12.01 -27.67
CA PRO A 615 -15.08 -13.31 -27.84
C PRO A 615 -13.83 -13.56 -26.96
N ASP A 616 -13.16 -12.49 -26.49
CA ASP A 616 -11.99 -12.54 -25.59
C ASP A 616 -12.18 -11.63 -24.35
N MET A 617 -13.42 -11.25 -24.03
CA MET A 617 -13.76 -10.35 -22.92
C MET A 617 -14.96 -10.87 -22.13
N LEU A 618 -14.80 -11.01 -20.82
CA LEU A 618 -15.84 -11.46 -19.91
C LEU A 618 -16.00 -10.50 -18.74
N SER A 619 -17.16 -10.54 -18.10
CA SER A 619 -17.48 -9.77 -16.91
C SER A 619 -17.83 -10.70 -15.76
N VAL A 620 -17.40 -10.32 -14.56
CA VAL A 620 -17.61 -11.04 -13.31
C VAL A 620 -18.22 -10.08 -12.30
N SER A 621 -19.36 -10.44 -11.73
CA SER A 621 -20.06 -9.69 -10.69
C SER A 621 -20.07 -10.39 -9.33
N ASP A 622 -19.49 -11.59 -9.23
CA ASP A 622 -19.34 -12.28 -7.96
C ASP A 622 -18.35 -11.54 -7.05
N GLU A 623 -18.79 -11.23 -5.84
CA GLU A 623 -18.01 -10.48 -4.84
C GLU A 623 -16.68 -11.14 -4.48
N HIS A 624 -16.66 -12.48 -4.33
CA HIS A 624 -15.47 -13.21 -3.92
C HIS A 624 -14.45 -13.23 -5.05
N GLU A 625 -14.92 -13.42 -6.28
CA GLU A 625 -14.08 -13.37 -7.48
C GLU A 625 -13.56 -11.96 -7.77
N ILE A 626 -14.39 -10.92 -7.60
CA ILE A 626 -13.93 -9.53 -7.72
C ILE A 626 -12.80 -9.29 -6.71
N LYS A 627 -13.01 -9.63 -5.43
CA LYS A 627 -11.99 -9.53 -4.37
C LYS A 627 -10.73 -10.32 -4.71
N ARG A 628 -10.87 -11.54 -5.25
CA ARG A 628 -9.75 -12.35 -5.70
C ARG A 628 -8.96 -11.66 -6.82
N ILE A 629 -9.65 -11.22 -7.87
CA ILE A 629 -9.04 -10.64 -9.07
C ILE A 629 -8.36 -9.30 -8.76
N ILE A 630 -9.00 -8.40 -8.01
CA ILE A 630 -8.49 -7.04 -7.82
C ILE A 630 -7.59 -6.87 -6.59
N LEU A 631 -7.78 -7.68 -5.55
CA LEU A 631 -7.11 -7.50 -4.26
C LEU A 631 -6.19 -8.68 -3.88
N LEU A 632 -6.69 -9.92 -3.89
CA LEU A 632 -5.92 -11.07 -3.38
C LEU A 632 -4.82 -11.53 -4.35
N GLU A 633 -5.16 -11.63 -5.63
CA GLU A 633 -4.23 -12.01 -6.70
C GLU A 633 -3.76 -10.81 -7.54
N ASP A 634 -4.49 -9.69 -7.45
CA ASP A 634 -4.16 -8.41 -8.09
C ASP A 634 -3.81 -8.59 -9.58
N TRP A 635 -4.68 -9.18 -10.38
CA TRP A 635 -4.37 -9.47 -11.79
C TRP A 635 -3.89 -8.23 -12.55
N PRO A 636 -2.96 -8.37 -13.53
CA PRO A 636 -2.47 -7.22 -14.29
C PRO A 636 -3.62 -6.55 -15.07
N LYS A 637 -3.50 -5.25 -15.31
CA LYS A 637 -4.43 -4.51 -16.17
C LYS A 637 -4.36 -5.07 -17.59
N SER A 638 -5.51 -5.15 -18.25
CA SER A 638 -5.61 -5.69 -19.61
C SER A 638 -4.85 -4.86 -20.63
N GLN A 639 -3.97 -5.50 -21.41
CA GLN A 639 -3.25 -4.86 -22.51
C GLN A 639 -4.20 -4.45 -23.63
N ALA A 640 -5.22 -5.27 -23.91
CA ALA A 640 -6.20 -4.99 -24.94
C ALA A 640 -7.04 -3.72 -24.65
N VAL A 641 -7.17 -3.36 -23.37
CA VAL A 641 -7.91 -2.17 -22.92
C VAL A 641 -6.96 -1.00 -22.64
N TYR A 642 -5.98 -1.20 -21.76
CA TYR A 642 -5.09 -0.14 -21.27
C TYR A 642 -3.93 0.16 -22.22
N GLY A 643 -3.52 -0.77 -23.07
CA GLY A 643 -2.55 -0.52 -24.14
C GLY A 643 -3.04 0.54 -25.13
N ASN A 644 -4.36 0.68 -25.28
CA ASN A 644 -4.95 1.72 -26.12
C ASN A 644 -5.05 3.08 -25.40
N PHE A 645 -4.75 3.21 -24.11
CA PHE A 645 -4.62 4.52 -23.45
C PHE A 645 -3.22 5.14 -23.60
N ARG A 646 -2.27 4.41 -24.22
CA ARG A 646 -0.91 4.91 -24.47
C ARG A 646 -0.86 5.80 -25.70
N GLN A 647 -0.08 6.86 -25.61
CA GLN A 647 0.21 7.75 -26.74
C GLN A 647 1.45 7.28 -27.50
N ASP A 648 2.51 6.98 -26.77
CA ASP A 648 3.61 6.16 -27.26
C ASP A 648 3.30 4.68 -26.93
N PRO A 649 3.09 3.80 -27.93
CA PRO A 649 2.84 2.38 -27.71
C PRO A 649 3.90 1.70 -26.80
N GLU A 650 5.13 2.22 -26.81
CA GLU A 650 6.27 1.75 -26.03
C GLU A 650 6.31 2.34 -24.60
N ARG A 651 5.51 3.37 -24.27
CA ARG A 651 5.56 4.07 -22.98
C ARG A 651 4.18 4.26 -22.34
N PRO A 652 3.86 3.50 -21.28
CA PRO A 652 2.60 3.67 -20.54
C PRO A 652 2.59 4.84 -19.56
N THR A 653 1.42 5.45 -19.41
CA THR A 653 1.06 6.39 -18.33
C THR A 653 0.76 5.65 -17.02
N LEU A 654 0.76 6.33 -15.87
CA LEU A 654 0.46 5.75 -14.55
C LEU A 654 -0.84 4.92 -14.54
N ILE A 655 -1.88 5.40 -15.23
CA ILE A 655 -3.16 4.70 -15.33
C ILE A 655 -3.10 3.52 -16.32
N ALA A 656 -2.24 3.59 -17.34
CA ALA A 656 -2.14 2.61 -18.41
C ALA A 656 -1.04 1.54 -18.22
N PHE A 657 -0.26 1.58 -17.14
CA PHE A 657 0.72 0.53 -16.84
C PHE A 657 0.04 -0.81 -16.57
N THR A 658 0.27 -1.72 -17.50
CA THR A 658 -0.10 -3.13 -17.42
C THR A 658 0.99 -3.95 -16.73
N ASP A 659 2.26 -3.55 -16.86
CA ASP A 659 3.38 -4.13 -16.11
C ASP A 659 3.35 -3.68 -14.64
N LYS A 660 3.44 -4.64 -13.72
CA LYS A 660 3.39 -4.37 -12.28
C LYS A 660 4.65 -3.71 -11.73
N LYS A 661 5.84 -4.11 -12.19
CA LYS A 661 7.12 -3.62 -11.70
C LYS A 661 7.34 -2.18 -12.14
N ALA A 662 7.08 -1.89 -13.41
CA ALA A 662 7.20 -0.55 -13.97
C ALA A 662 6.16 0.41 -13.36
N TYR A 663 4.92 -0.06 -13.10
CA TYR A 663 3.95 0.71 -12.33
C TYR A 663 4.42 1.02 -10.91
N ALA A 664 4.97 0.03 -10.20
CA ALA A 664 5.43 0.23 -8.82
C ALA A 664 6.58 1.24 -8.76
N GLN A 665 7.50 1.18 -9.73
CA GLN A 665 8.59 2.16 -9.87
C GLN A 665 8.04 3.56 -10.16
N ARG A 666 7.11 3.70 -11.12
CA ARG A 666 6.45 4.98 -11.44
C ARG A 666 5.67 5.55 -10.25
N LYS A 667 4.90 4.70 -9.57
CA LYS A 667 4.12 5.07 -8.38
C LYS A 667 5.03 5.58 -7.26
N ARG A 668 6.19 4.96 -7.02
CA ARG A 668 7.15 5.43 -5.99
C ARG A 668 7.59 6.87 -6.25
N MET A 669 7.91 7.21 -7.50
CA MET A 669 8.38 8.56 -7.88
C MET A 669 7.36 9.66 -7.56
N ILE A 670 6.07 9.37 -7.68
CA ILE A 670 5.00 10.35 -7.45
C ILE A 670 4.24 10.15 -6.14
N SER A 671 4.49 9.06 -5.40
CA SER A 671 3.71 8.71 -4.19
C SER A 671 3.79 9.75 -3.09
N SER A 672 4.93 10.44 -2.96
CA SER A 672 5.11 11.56 -2.02
C SER A 672 4.18 12.73 -2.32
N MET A 673 3.72 12.86 -3.58
CA MET A 673 2.83 13.92 -4.04
C MET A 673 1.35 13.62 -3.78
N PHE A 674 1.01 12.40 -3.37
CA PHE A 674 -0.36 11.99 -3.01
C PHE A 674 -0.46 11.49 -1.56
N GLY A 675 0.58 11.72 -0.77
CA GLY A 675 0.58 11.40 0.65
C GLY A 675 -0.38 12.29 1.42
N ILE A 676 -1.07 11.72 2.42
CA ILE A 676 -2.12 12.41 3.21
C ILE A 676 -1.63 13.76 3.76
N LYS A 677 -0.38 13.86 4.25
CA LYS A 677 0.19 15.11 4.78
C LYS A 677 0.25 16.21 3.71
N TYR A 678 0.67 15.87 2.49
CA TYR A 678 0.77 16.84 1.40
C TYR A 678 -0.61 17.22 0.86
N ILE A 679 -1.52 16.26 0.70
CA ILE A 679 -2.90 16.54 0.32
C ILE A 679 -3.59 17.47 1.33
N ARG A 680 -3.41 17.23 2.64
CA ARG A 680 -3.94 18.12 3.69
C ARG A 680 -3.40 19.55 3.57
N SER A 681 -2.13 19.72 3.15
CA SER A 681 -1.55 21.05 2.95
C SER A 681 -2.21 21.84 1.81
N MET A 682 -2.94 21.18 0.91
CA MET A 682 -3.67 21.84 -0.18
C MET A 682 -5.05 22.37 0.24
N GLN A 683 -5.53 22.09 1.45
CA GLN A 683 -6.85 22.52 1.94
C GLN A 683 -7.10 24.04 1.73
N PRO A 684 -6.15 24.96 2.02
CA PRO A 684 -6.39 26.39 1.81
C PRO A 684 -6.63 26.76 0.33
N LEU A 685 -5.99 26.05 -0.61
CA LEU A 685 -6.18 26.29 -2.04
C LEU A 685 -7.56 25.81 -2.51
N MET A 686 -8.00 24.64 -2.03
CA MET A 686 -9.35 24.12 -2.30
C MET A 686 -10.42 25.06 -1.77
N LEU A 687 -10.27 25.51 -0.50
CA LEU A 687 -11.20 26.45 0.13
C LEU A 687 -11.32 27.76 -0.63
N LYS A 688 -10.21 28.27 -1.21
CA LYS A 688 -10.24 29.47 -2.05
C LYS A 688 -11.20 29.33 -3.23
N CYS A 689 -11.18 28.20 -3.93
CA CYS A 689 -12.12 27.94 -5.04
C CYS A 689 -13.55 27.70 -4.54
N ILE A 690 -13.70 26.97 -3.42
CA ILE A 690 -15.01 26.69 -2.81
C ILE A 690 -15.69 27.99 -2.34
N ASP A 691 -14.95 28.95 -1.79
CA ASP A 691 -15.50 30.23 -1.37
C ASP A 691 -16.01 31.07 -2.54
N VAL A 692 -15.40 30.97 -3.72
CA VAL A 692 -15.92 31.57 -4.96
C VAL A 692 -17.25 30.94 -5.35
N ALA A 693 -17.35 29.60 -5.31
CA ALA A 693 -18.60 28.88 -5.60
C ALA A 693 -19.71 29.22 -4.59
N VAL A 694 -19.37 29.32 -3.30
CA VAL A 694 -20.30 29.78 -2.27
C VAL A 694 -20.77 31.20 -2.55
N LYS A 695 -19.86 32.12 -2.87
CA LYS A 695 -20.20 33.52 -3.14
C LYS A 695 -21.16 33.62 -4.30
N GLN A 696 -20.85 32.95 -5.42
CA GLN A 696 -21.70 32.92 -6.61
C GLN A 696 -23.10 32.36 -6.30
N LEU A 697 -23.16 31.28 -5.53
CA LEU A 697 -24.43 30.69 -5.11
C LEU A 697 -25.22 31.61 -4.16
N GLY A 698 -24.51 32.34 -3.30
CA GLY A 698 -25.07 33.36 -2.42
C GLY A 698 -25.73 34.50 -3.19
N GLU A 699 -25.04 35.03 -4.21
CA GLU A 699 -25.56 36.09 -5.07
C GLU A 699 -26.81 35.64 -5.85
N LEU A 700 -26.83 34.40 -6.35
CA LEU A 700 -28.01 33.81 -7.00
C LEU A 700 -29.21 33.69 -6.05
N CYS A 701 -28.98 33.31 -4.79
CA CYS A 701 -30.02 33.24 -3.77
C CYS A 701 -30.52 34.64 -3.37
N ASP A 702 -29.60 35.60 -3.18
CA ASP A 702 -29.92 36.97 -2.76
C ASP A 702 -30.70 37.73 -3.85
N GLY A 703 -30.55 37.34 -5.12
CA GLY A 703 -31.34 37.84 -6.25
C GLY A 703 -32.79 37.32 -6.30
N GLN A 704 -33.14 36.29 -5.53
CA GLN A 704 -34.46 35.67 -5.47
C GLN A 704 -35.01 35.63 -4.04
N LYS A 705 -35.06 36.78 -3.35
CA LYS A 705 -35.34 36.89 -1.90
C LYS A 705 -36.62 36.18 -1.40
N ASP A 706 -37.63 36.04 -2.26
CA ASP A 706 -38.94 35.44 -1.89
C ASP A 706 -39.12 33.98 -2.37
N SER A 707 -38.13 33.38 -3.06
CA SER A 707 -38.23 32.02 -3.63
C SER A 707 -36.91 31.25 -3.58
N ALA A 708 -36.94 29.92 -3.75
CA ALA A 708 -35.70 29.17 -3.97
C ALA A 708 -35.09 29.54 -5.32
N ALA A 709 -33.78 29.79 -5.37
CA ALA A 709 -33.06 29.91 -6.63
C ALA A 709 -32.97 28.53 -7.31
N GLU A 710 -33.37 28.45 -8.58
CA GLU A 710 -33.14 27.26 -9.40
C GLU A 710 -31.75 27.35 -10.03
N VAL A 711 -30.82 26.52 -9.55
CA VAL A 711 -29.40 26.58 -9.94
C VAL A 711 -29.00 25.30 -10.64
N ASP A 712 -28.25 25.44 -11.74
CA ASP A 712 -27.58 24.33 -12.41
C ASP A 712 -26.40 23.84 -11.56
N ILE A 713 -26.72 22.97 -10.60
CA ILE A 713 -25.73 22.47 -9.64
C ILE A 713 -24.69 21.57 -10.33
N GLN A 714 -25.08 20.88 -11.41
CA GLN A 714 -24.14 20.09 -12.21
C GLN A 714 -23.06 20.98 -12.81
N HIS A 715 -23.45 22.12 -13.41
CA HIS A 715 -22.48 23.06 -13.95
C HIS A 715 -21.58 23.66 -12.84
N LEU A 716 -22.16 24.08 -11.72
CA LEU A 716 -21.40 24.68 -10.61
C LEU A 716 -20.33 23.73 -10.06
N ILE A 717 -20.72 22.48 -9.75
CA ILE A 717 -19.81 21.47 -9.19
C ILE A 717 -18.73 21.05 -10.19
N GLN A 718 -19.07 20.90 -11.47
CA GLN A 718 -18.08 20.61 -12.53
C GLN A 718 -17.08 21.76 -12.70
N SER A 719 -17.54 23.00 -12.69
CA SER A 719 -16.68 24.18 -12.76
C SER A 719 -15.77 24.29 -11.54
N LEU A 720 -16.30 24.02 -10.34
CA LEU A 720 -15.53 24.02 -9.10
C LEU A 720 -14.41 22.98 -9.11
N ALA A 721 -14.69 21.74 -9.49
CA ALA A 721 -13.68 20.69 -9.53
C ALA A 721 -12.55 21.02 -10.54
N VAL A 722 -12.90 21.66 -11.66
CA VAL A 722 -11.92 22.15 -12.64
C VAL A 722 -11.03 23.24 -12.04
N ASP A 723 -11.59 24.19 -11.30
CA ASP A 723 -10.84 25.26 -10.64
C ASP A 723 -9.96 24.73 -9.50
N VAL A 724 -10.47 23.79 -8.70
CA VAL A 724 -9.72 23.10 -7.64
C VAL A 724 -8.52 22.39 -8.23
N ILE A 725 -8.70 21.58 -9.28
CA ILE A 725 -7.59 20.93 -9.97
C ILE A 725 -6.64 21.93 -10.61
N GLY A 726 -7.16 23.02 -11.19
CA GLY A 726 -6.36 24.14 -11.67
C GLY A 726 -5.38 24.63 -10.61
N ILE A 727 -5.89 25.05 -9.46
CA ILE A 727 -5.05 25.68 -8.43
C ILE A 727 -4.14 24.68 -7.70
N THR A 728 -4.60 23.46 -7.43
CA THR A 728 -3.80 22.48 -6.67
C THR A 728 -2.79 21.72 -7.52
N THR A 729 -3.06 21.57 -8.81
CA THR A 729 -2.20 20.81 -9.74
C THR A 729 -1.36 21.73 -10.60
N PHE A 730 -1.96 22.79 -11.13
CA PHE A 730 -1.33 23.67 -12.12
C PHE A 730 -0.91 25.04 -11.55
N GLY A 731 -1.16 25.28 -10.27
CA GLY A 731 -0.76 26.50 -9.55
C GLY A 731 -1.62 27.72 -9.86
N GLN A 732 -2.67 27.57 -10.67
CA GLN A 732 -3.60 28.64 -11.02
C GLN A 732 -5.02 28.09 -11.23
N SER A 733 -6.01 28.79 -10.68
CA SER A 733 -7.43 28.56 -10.99
C SER A 733 -7.67 28.84 -12.49
N PHE A 734 -8.69 28.18 -13.07
CA PHE A 734 -9.16 28.50 -14.42
C PHE A 734 -10.33 29.49 -14.41
N ASP A 735 -10.74 29.91 -13.20
CA ASP A 735 -11.78 30.86 -12.88
C ASP A 735 -13.11 30.52 -13.57
N VAL A 736 -13.39 29.22 -13.76
CA VAL A 736 -14.59 28.74 -14.47
C VAL A 736 -15.84 29.09 -13.69
N VAL A 737 -15.80 28.99 -12.36
CA VAL A 737 -16.93 29.36 -11.49
C VAL A 737 -17.23 30.86 -11.56
N GLU A 738 -16.19 31.70 -11.57
CA GLU A 738 -16.34 33.17 -11.55
C GLU A 738 -16.71 33.73 -12.94
N THR A 739 -16.07 33.25 -14.00
CA THR A 739 -16.28 33.75 -15.37
C THR A 739 -17.42 33.06 -16.12
N GLY A 740 -17.91 31.94 -15.60
CA GLY A 740 -19.00 31.15 -16.17
C GLY A 740 -18.63 30.33 -17.41
N SER A 741 -17.39 30.42 -17.92
CA SER A 741 -16.94 29.56 -19.02
C SER A 741 -15.42 29.52 -19.17
N HIS A 742 -14.91 28.32 -19.45
CA HIS A 742 -13.55 28.12 -19.94
C HIS A 742 -13.61 27.07 -21.06
N PRO A 743 -12.72 27.09 -22.07
CA PRO A 743 -12.79 26.09 -23.15
C PRO A 743 -12.42 24.67 -22.68
N LEU A 744 -11.61 24.55 -21.62
CA LEU A 744 -11.03 23.28 -21.16
C LEU A 744 -12.05 22.20 -20.77
N PRO A 745 -13.11 22.44 -19.98
CA PRO A 745 -14.10 21.42 -19.64
C PRO A 745 -14.78 20.77 -20.85
N GLU A 746 -15.20 21.57 -21.82
CA GLU A 746 -15.84 21.05 -23.04
C GLU A 746 -14.85 20.34 -23.97
N GLN A 747 -13.61 20.83 -24.04
CA GLN A 747 -12.55 20.16 -24.80
C GLN A 747 -12.10 18.84 -24.15
N LEU A 748 -12.08 18.75 -22.81
CA LEU A 748 -11.86 17.50 -22.08
C LEU A 748 -12.96 16.47 -22.38
N LYS A 749 -14.23 16.88 -22.35
CA LYS A 749 -15.36 16.00 -22.73
C LYS A 749 -15.23 15.48 -24.16
N LYS A 750 -14.79 16.31 -25.11
CA LYS A 750 -14.52 15.91 -26.51
C LYS A 750 -13.32 14.97 -26.61
N ALA A 751 -12.22 15.28 -25.91
CA ALA A 751 -11.03 14.45 -25.83
C ALA A 751 -11.34 13.06 -25.27
N LEU A 752 -12.21 12.97 -24.26
CA LEU A 752 -12.66 11.71 -23.68
C LEU A 752 -13.52 10.88 -24.65
N LYS A 753 -14.41 11.52 -25.42
CA LYS A 753 -15.17 10.84 -26.48
C LYS A 753 -14.24 10.29 -27.56
N LEU A 754 -13.24 11.07 -27.98
CA LEU A 754 -12.24 10.65 -28.95
C LEU A 754 -11.38 9.50 -28.40
N SER A 755 -10.92 9.60 -27.16
CA SER A 755 -10.13 8.56 -26.48
C SER A 755 -10.90 7.23 -26.39
N GLY A 756 -12.17 7.27 -25.96
CA GLY A 756 -13.05 6.10 -25.94
C GLY A 756 -13.28 5.50 -27.34
N LEU A 757 -13.45 6.34 -28.37
CA LEU A 757 -13.59 5.87 -29.75
C LEU A 757 -12.32 5.14 -30.23
N LEU A 758 -11.15 5.74 -29.99
CA LEU A 758 -9.84 5.18 -30.36
C LEU A 758 -9.51 3.90 -29.59
N GLN A 759 -10.00 3.77 -28.34
CA GLN A 759 -9.81 2.58 -27.50
C GLN A 759 -10.46 1.33 -28.10
N PHE A 760 -11.62 1.46 -28.75
CA PHE A 760 -12.38 0.32 -29.29
C PHE A 760 -12.27 0.16 -30.80
N MET A 761 -11.67 1.15 -31.47
CA MET A 761 -11.35 1.13 -32.89
C MET A 761 -9.89 1.55 -33.13
N PRO A 762 -8.90 0.77 -32.65
CA PRO A 762 -7.48 1.14 -32.69
C PRO A 762 -6.92 1.29 -34.11
N TRP A 763 -7.60 0.73 -35.13
CA TRP A 763 -7.23 0.90 -36.53
C TRP A 763 -7.39 2.35 -37.00
N ILE A 764 -8.26 3.16 -36.38
CA ILE A 764 -8.44 4.59 -36.71
C ILE A 764 -7.15 5.36 -36.47
N ARG A 765 -6.32 4.96 -35.49
CA ARG A 765 -5.01 5.58 -35.21
C ARG A 765 -3.99 5.42 -36.36
N LYS A 766 -4.23 4.51 -37.30
CA LYS A 766 -3.36 4.28 -38.46
C LYS A 766 -3.73 5.15 -39.66
N ILE A 767 -4.80 5.94 -39.57
CA ILE A 767 -5.23 6.86 -40.63
C ILE A 767 -4.34 8.11 -40.54
N PRO A 768 -3.58 8.45 -41.61
CA PRO A 768 -2.79 9.68 -41.63
C PRO A 768 -3.69 10.90 -41.40
N PHE A 769 -3.18 11.93 -40.72
CA PHE A 769 -3.86 13.22 -40.44
C PHE A 769 -4.99 13.21 -39.40
N LEU A 770 -5.36 12.07 -38.82
CA LEU A 770 -6.26 12.03 -37.66
C LEU A 770 -5.48 12.28 -36.35
N PRO A 771 -5.89 13.25 -35.52
CA PRO A 771 -5.15 13.57 -34.31
C PRO A 771 -5.30 12.48 -33.25
N THR A 772 -4.20 12.13 -32.58
CA THR A 772 -4.14 11.11 -31.51
C THR A 772 -4.61 11.63 -30.14
N ARG A 773 -4.63 12.97 -29.97
CA ARG A 773 -5.19 13.72 -28.84
C ARG A 773 -6.06 14.86 -29.37
N ASP A 774 -6.87 15.44 -28.50
CA ASP A 774 -7.50 16.72 -28.80
C ASP A 774 -6.42 17.82 -28.94
N PRO A 775 -6.34 18.54 -30.08
CA PRO A 775 -5.28 19.53 -30.32
C PRO A 775 -5.24 20.67 -29.30
N TYR A 776 -6.40 21.03 -28.72
CA TYR A 776 -6.47 22.09 -27.71
C TYR A 776 -5.88 21.61 -26.38
N VAL A 777 -6.28 20.41 -25.91
CA VAL A 777 -5.76 19.83 -24.66
C VAL A 777 -4.25 19.59 -24.74
N ASP A 778 -3.77 19.14 -25.89
CA ASP A 778 -2.34 18.91 -26.15
C ASP A 778 -1.54 20.22 -26.11
N SER A 779 -2.00 21.25 -26.83
CA SER A 779 -1.37 22.58 -26.81
C SER A 779 -1.41 23.22 -25.42
N PHE A 780 -2.55 23.12 -24.71
CA PHE A 780 -2.72 23.66 -23.36
C PHE A 780 -1.73 23.05 -22.37
N THR A 781 -1.63 21.72 -22.34
CA THR A 781 -0.71 21.02 -21.44
C THR A 781 0.75 21.22 -21.81
N SER A 782 1.09 21.29 -23.10
CA SER A 782 2.45 21.63 -23.52
C SER A 782 2.85 23.04 -23.07
N GLN A 783 1.96 24.03 -23.22
CA GLN A 783 2.24 25.41 -22.83
C GLN A 783 2.38 25.57 -21.32
N ILE A 784 1.56 24.89 -20.52
CA ILE A 784 1.63 25.01 -19.06
C ILE A 784 2.90 24.38 -18.49
N ILE A 785 3.37 23.27 -19.09
CA ILE A 785 4.64 22.63 -18.75
C ILE A 785 5.81 23.53 -19.15
N ALA A 786 5.83 24.04 -20.38
CA ALA A 786 6.90 24.91 -20.85
C ALA A 786 7.03 26.20 -20.01
N ARG A 787 5.91 26.80 -19.60
CA ARG A 787 5.92 27.94 -18.66
C ARG A 787 6.49 27.57 -17.29
N ARG A 788 6.20 26.35 -16.83
CA ARG A 788 6.69 25.85 -15.54
C ARG A 788 8.19 25.61 -15.56
N GLU A 789 8.71 25.00 -16.61
CA GLU A 789 10.15 24.81 -16.81
C GLU A 789 10.90 26.14 -16.86
N ALA A 790 10.33 27.16 -17.50
CA ALA A 790 10.90 28.50 -17.54
C ALA A 790 10.96 29.20 -16.16
N THR A 791 10.21 28.73 -15.16
CA THR A 791 10.05 29.37 -13.84
C THR A 791 10.44 28.48 -12.65
N LEU A 792 11.21 27.41 -12.90
CA LEU A 792 11.62 26.37 -11.93
C LEU A 792 12.05 26.88 -10.54
N ARG A 793 12.76 28.01 -10.44
CA ARG A 793 13.30 28.54 -9.17
C ARG A 793 12.31 29.38 -8.35
N SER A 794 11.20 29.81 -8.95
CA SER A 794 10.20 30.69 -8.33
C SER A 794 8.77 30.14 -8.39
N ALA A 795 8.61 28.89 -8.82
CA ALA A 795 7.31 28.28 -9.07
C ALA A 795 6.63 27.79 -7.78
N PRO A 796 5.28 27.77 -7.74
CA PRO A 796 4.52 27.18 -6.64
C PRO A 796 4.87 25.70 -6.45
N GLN A 797 4.96 25.25 -5.20
CA GLN A 797 5.22 23.85 -4.84
C GLN A 797 3.95 22.98 -4.95
N ASP A 798 3.39 22.93 -6.16
CA ASP A 798 2.22 22.14 -6.54
C ASP A 798 2.60 20.79 -7.19
N LEU A 799 1.59 20.02 -7.57
CA LEU A 799 1.77 18.69 -8.12
C LEU A 799 2.53 18.70 -9.46
N LEU A 800 2.31 19.71 -10.31
CA LEU A 800 3.01 19.84 -11.59
C LEU A 800 4.50 20.16 -11.39
N GLN A 801 4.85 21.05 -10.46
CA GLN A 801 6.25 21.40 -10.17
C GLN A 801 7.07 20.15 -9.84
N LYS A 802 6.53 19.26 -9.02
CA LYS A 802 7.22 18.02 -8.64
C LYS A 802 7.37 17.02 -9.79
N LEU A 803 6.41 16.98 -10.72
CA LEU A 803 6.52 16.16 -11.94
C LEU A 803 7.62 16.68 -12.85
N VAL A 804 7.75 18.01 -12.97
CA VAL A 804 8.82 18.66 -13.74
C VAL A 804 10.19 18.40 -13.11
N GLU A 805 10.32 18.52 -11.79
CA GLU A 805 11.57 18.23 -11.06
C GLU A 805 12.02 16.76 -11.15
N ALA A 806 11.07 15.83 -11.33
CA ALA A 806 11.36 14.40 -11.44
C ALA A 806 11.79 13.96 -12.85
N CYS A 807 11.76 14.86 -13.83
CA CYS A 807 12.05 14.54 -15.24
C CYS A 807 13.54 14.59 -15.57
N ASP A 808 13.96 13.61 -16.36
CA ASP A 808 15.30 13.52 -16.94
C ASP A 808 15.16 13.04 -18.39
N ASP A 809 15.67 13.78 -19.37
CA ASP A 809 15.63 13.39 -20.79
C ASP A 809 16.90 12.64 -21.25
N SER A 810 17.76 12.22 -20.32
CA SER A 810 18.94 11.40 -20.61
C SER A 810 18.60 10.03 -21.24
N THR A 811 19.55 9.49 -22.01
CA THR A 811 19.43 8.19 -22.68
C THR A 811 19.32 7.08 -21.63
N GLY A 812 18.15 6.43 -21.55
CA GLY A 812 17.86 5.41 -20.52
C GLY A 812 16.97 5.90 -19.36
N SER A 813 16.59 7.18 -19.34
CA SER A 813 15.67 7.71 -18.32
C SER A 813 14.33 7.01 -18.28
N VAL A 814 13.85 6.80 -17.05
CA VAL A 814 12.59 6.16 -16.67
C VAL A 814 11.42 7.15 -16.61
N PHE A 815 11.68 8.48 -16.66
CA PHE A 815 10.66 9.54 -16.60
C PHE A 815 11.08 10.75 -17.45
N ARG A 816 10.45 10.95 -18.60
CA ARG A 816 10.79 11.98 -19.62
C ARG A 816 9.74 13.07 -19.74
N HIS A 817 10.03 14.12 -20.51
CA HIS A 817 9.11 15.23 -20.73
C HIS A 817 7.73 14.80 -21.27
N SER A 818 7.72 13.86 -22.22
CA SER A 818 6.47 13.29 -22.77
C SER A 818 5.61 12.58 -21.71
N ASP A 819 6.24 12.03 -20.66
CA ASP A 819 5.52 11.39 -19.56
C ASP A 819 4.81 12.41 -18.68
N ILE A 820 5.41 13.59 -18.44
CA ILE A 820 4.79 14.68 -17.67
C ILE A 820 3.48 15.13 -18.33
N GLN A 821 3.49 15.33 -19.64
CA GLN A 821 2.31 15.81 -20.37
C GLN A 821 1.15 14.80 -20.32
N ASP A 822 1.47 13.51 -20.28
CA ASP A 822 0.49 12.44 -20.15
C ASP A 822 -0.08 12.35 -18.74
N GLU A 823 0.77 12.47 -17.72
CA GLU A 823 0.32 12.57 -16.33
C GLU A 823 -0.53 13.83 -16.10
N ALA A 824 -0.16 14.97 -16.67
CA ALA A 824 -0.90 16.23 -16.55
C ALA A 824 -2.33 16.13 -17.11
N VAL A 825 -2.51 15.54 -18.30
CA VAL A 825 -3.85 15.30 -18.86
C VAL A 825 -4.63 14.31 -18.04
N ILE A 826 -3.99 13.28 -17.51
CA ILE A 826 -4.64 12.31 -16.63
C ILE A 826 -5.13 12.95 -15.35
N LEU A 827 -4.31 13.78 -14.69
CA LEU A 827 -4.69 14.47 -13.46
C LEU A 827 -5.86 15.42 -13.71
N LEU A 828 -5.80 16.17 -14.82
CA LEU A 828 -6.87 17.06 -15.24
C LEU A 828 -8.19 16.31 -15.51
N THR A 829 -8.11 15.20 -16.23
CA THR A 829 -9.29 14.41 -16.63
C THR A 829 -9.88 13.62 -15.47
N ALA A 830 -9.03 12.92 -14.70
CA ALA A 830 -9.46 12.07 -13.60
C ALA A 830 -9.90 12.89 -12.39
N GLY A 831 -9.19 13.96 -12.06
CA GLY A 831 -9.50 14.82 -10.91
C GLY A 831 -10.77 15.64 -11.09
N SER A 832 -11.02 16.17 -12.29
CA SER A 832 -12.14 17.10 -12.50
C SER A 832 -13.49 16.40 -12.64
N GLU A 833 -13.58 15.29 -13.39
CA GLU A 833 -14.88 14.65 -13.65
C GLU A 833 -15.31 13.67 -12.55
N THR A 834 -14.39 12.88 -11.99
CA THR A 834 -14.81 11.81 -11.05
C THR A 834 -15.27 12.36 -9.71
N THR A 835 -14.55 13.34 -9.14
CA THR A 835 -14.94 14.00 -7.90
C THR A 835 -16.25 14.77 -8.07
N ALA A 836 -16.37 15.58 -9.14
CA ALA A 836 -17.58 16.34 -9.43
C ALA A 836 -18.84 15.46 -9.55
N ASN A 837 -18.73 14.31 -10.23
CA ASN A 837 -19.86 13.38 -10.34
C ASN A 837 -20.22 12.76 -8.98
N ALA A 838 -19.23 12.43 -8.14
CA ALA A 838 -19.48 11.88 -6.81
C ALA A 838 -20.16 12.91 -5.88
N GLU A 839 -19.74 14.17 -5.90
CA GLU A 839 -20.39 15.27 -5.16
C GLU A 839 -21.81 15.52 -5.66
N LEU A 840 -22.00 15.59 -6.98
CA LEU A 840 -23.31 15.79 -7.61
C LEU A 840 -24.29 14.67 -7.26
N PHE A 841 -23.87 13.40 -7.40
CA PHE A 841 -24.71 12.27 -7.02
C PHE A 841 -25.02 12.26 -5.53
N THR A 842 -24.08 12.70 -4.67
CA THR A 842 -24.32 12.75 -3.22
C THR A 842 -25.39 13.79 -2.91
N LEU A 843 -25.30 15.01 -3.47
CA LEU A 843 -26.35 16.04 -3.33
C LEU A 843 -27.68 15.58 -3.93
N MET A 844 -27.66 14.90 -5.07
CA MET A 844 -28.87 14.36 -5.71
C MET A 844 -29.56 13.34 -4.80
N MET A 845 -28.82 12.39 -4.21
CA MET A 845 -29.39 11.40 -3.31
C MET A 845 -29.89 12.02 -2.01
N LEU A 846 -29.14 12.95 -1.43
CA LEU A 846 -29.58 13.67 -0.23
C LEU A 846 -30.86 14.47 -0.46
N THR A 847 -30.96 15.21 -1.57
CA THR A 847 -32.17 16.01 -1.86
C THR A 847 -33.40 15.14 -2.13
N LYS A 848 -33.23 13.95 -2.71
CA LYS A 848 -34.30 12.95 -2.89
C LYS A 848 -34.73 12.28 -1.58
N HIS A 849 -33.93 12.41 -0.52
CA HIS A 849 -34.20 11.84 0.80
C HIS A 849 -34.11 12.92 1.90
N PRO A 850 -35.12 13.79 2.02
CA PRO A 850 -35.10 14.95 2.93
C PRO A 850 -34.84 14.60 4.39
N ASP A 851 -35.28 13.42 4.85
CA ASP A 851 -35.01 12.92 6.20
C ASP A 851 -33.52 12.64 6.44
N LYS A 852 -32.83 12.09 5.43
CA LYS A 852 -31.38 11.83 5.47
C LYS A 852 -30.60 13.14 5.37
N LEU A 853 -31.02 14.04 4.48
CA LEU A 853 -30.43 15.38 4.36
C LEU A 853 -30.59 16.19 5.64
N ALA A 854 -31.73 16.09 6.35
CA ALA A 854 -31.92 16.73 7.64
C ALA A 854 -30.92 16.24 8.70
N LYS A 855 -30.59 14.93 8.73
CA LYS A 855 -29.54 14.39 9.61
C LYS A 855 -28.15 14.92 9.26
N VAL A 856 -27.80 15.00 7.98
CA VAL A 856 -26.52 15.61 7.55
C VAL A 856 -26.46 17.09 7.97
N TYR A 857 -27.56 17.84 7.84
CA TYR A 857 -27.62 19.22 8.32
C TYR A 857 -27.43 19.32 9.83
N GLN A 858 -28.02 18.40 10.61
CA GLN A 858 -27.81 18.36 12.05
C GLN A 858 -26.34 18.10 12.38
N GLU A 859 -25.71 17.10 11.75
CA GLU A 859 -24.29 16.78 11.95
C GLU A 859 -23.39 17.96 11.55
N VAL A 860 -23.70 18.65 10.45
CA VAL A 860 -23.00 19.88 10.04
C VAL A 860 -23.10 20.96 11.12
N ASP A 861 -24.28 21.17 11.70
CA ASP A 861 -24.51 22.20 12.72
C ASP A 861 -23.83 21.87 14.05
N GLU A 862 -23.77 20.58 14.41
CA GLU A 862 -23.08 20.09 15.61
C GLU A 862 -21.56 20.28 15.52
N TRP A 863 -20.96 19.97 14.37
CA TRP A 863 -19.51 20.08 14.15
C TRP A 863 -19.05 21.49 13.77
N TYR A 864 -19.93 22.31 13.17
CA TYR A 864 -19.65 23.69 12.79
C TYR A 864 -20.72 24.66 13.32
N PRO A 865 -20.80 24.85 14.65
CA PRO A 865 -21.78 25.74 15.26
C PRO A 865 -21.54 27.21 14.90
N ASP A 866 -20.28 27.59 14.66
CA ASP A 866 -19.90 28.90 14.14
C ASP A 866 -19.90 28.89 12.61
N LEU A 867 -20.65 29.79 11.98
CA LEU A 867 -20.73 29.95 10.53
C LEU A 867 -19.48 30.61 9.92
N ASP A 868 -18.72 31.35 10.72
CA ASP A 868 -17.55 32.10 10.25
C ASP A 868 -16.27 31.24 10.30
N ARG A 869 -16.29 30.10 11.01
CA ARG A 869 -15.23 29.09 10.97
C ARG A 869 -15.11 28.47 9.57
N PRO A 870 -13.93 28.36 8.94
CA PRO A 870 -13.78 27.64 7.67
C PRO A 870 -14.08 26.13 7.82
N ALA A 871 -14.55 25.49 6.75
CA ALA A 871 -14.61 24.02 6.72
C ALA A 871 -13.18 23.46 6.78
N ASP A 872 -13.00 22.33 7.46
CA ASP A 872 -11.69 21.71 7.63
C ASP A 872 -11.79 20.18 7.65
N CYS A 873 -10.76 19.52 7.11
CA CYS A 873 -10.77 18.06 7.01
C CYS A 873 -10.50 17.34 8.34
N GLU A 874 -9.94 18.04 9.34
CA GLU A 874 -9.67 17.46 10.64
C GLU A 874 -10.97 17.12 11.37
N TYR A 875 -11.94 18.03 11.36
CA TYR A 875 -13.24 17.84 11.98
C TYR A 875 -14.13 16.97 11.10
N SER A 876 -14.13 17.21 9.79
CA SER A 876 -15.02 16.48 8.88
C SER A 876 -14.71 14.99 8.78
N PHE A 877 -13.42 14.59 8.73
CA PHE A 877 -13.08 13.15 8.68
C PHE A 877 -13.17 12.43 10.01
N ASN A 878 -12.92 13.12 11.13
CA ASN A 878 -12.98 12.50 12.45
C ASN A 878 -14.41 12.44 13.01
N GLY A 879 -15.25 13.40 12.62
CA GLY A 879 -16.51 13.67 13.28
C GLY A 879 -17.77 13.47 12.43
N MET A 880 -17.71 13.75 11.13
CA MET A 880 -18.88 13.71 10.26
C MET A 880 -19.11 12.33 9.64
N THR A 881 -19.30 11.35 10.52
CA THR A 881 -19.47 9.94 10.17
C THR A 881 -20.71 9.68 9.31
N TYR A 882 -21.79 10.45 9.50
CA TYR A 882 -23.02 10.29 8.75
C TYR A 882 -22.92 10.88 7.34
N LEU A 883 -22.25 12.03 7.16
CA LEU A 883 -21.90 12.54 5.83
C LEU A 883 -21.01 11.55 5.06
N GLN A 884 -19.98 11.00 5.71
CA GLN A 884 -19.13 9.96 5.10
C GLN A 884 -19.95 8.73 4.70
N ALA A 885 -20.88 8.29 5.56
CA ALA A 885 -21.81 7.20 5.25
C ALA A 885 -22.71 7.52 4.03
N CYS A 886 -23.17 8.75 3.88
CA CYS A 886 -23.95 9.20 2.71
C CYS A 886 -23.11 9.19 1.43
N ILE A 887 -21.86 9.64 1.51
CA ILE A 887 -20.89 9.60 0.41
C ILE A 887 -20.63 8.14 0.01
N ASP A 888 -20.36 7.27 0.98
CA ASP A 888 -20.03 5.87 0.71
C ASP A 888 -21.21 5.12 0.09
N GLU A 889 -22.43 5.34 0.60
CA GLU A 889 -23.66 4.77 0.04
C GLU A 889 -23.95 5.28 -1.37
N THR A 890 -23.72 6.58 -1.62
CA THR A 890 -23.85 7.15 -2.96
C THR A 890 -22.88 6.48 -3.93
N MET A 891 -21.60 6.33 -3.56
CA MET A 891 -20.61 5.68 -4.40
C MET A 891 -20.83 4.16 -4.54
N ARG A 892 -21.63 3.55 -3.65
CA ARG A 892 -22.11 2.16 -3.81
C ARG A 892 -23.15 2.07 -4.93
N ILE A 893 -24.12 2.99 -4.94
CA ILE A 893 -25.22 3.03 -5.92
C ILE A 893 -24.73 3.54 -7.29
N PHE A 894 -23.85 4.55 -7.28
CA PHE A 894 -23.26 5.18 -8.47
C PHE A 894 -21.73 5.06 -8.47
N PRO A 895 -21.18 3.84 -8.64
CA PRO A 895 -19.74 3.65 -8.65
C PRO A 895 -19.08 4.36 -9.82
N GLY A 896 -18.08 5.19 -9.52
CA GLY A 896 -17.28 5.87 -10.56
C GLY A 896 -16.71 4.90 -11.59
N GLN A 897 -16.34 3.68 -11.19
CA GLN A 897 -15.88 2.60 -12.09
C GLN A 897 -16.93 1.49 -12.27
N ALA A 898 -18.17 1.81 -12.66
CA ALA A 898 -19.29 0.85 -12.75
C ALA A 898 -19.01 -0.48 -13.48
N THR A 899 -18.17 -0.48 -14.53
CA THR A 899 -17.79 -1.71 -15.26
C THR A 899 -16.56 -2.42 -14.67
N GLY A 900 -15.93 -1.86 -13.63
CA GLY A 900 -14.70 -2.34 -13.03
C GLY A 900 -13.43 -1.90 -13.77
N SER A 901 -12.27 -2.19 -13.17
CA SER A 901 -10.96 -2.00 -13.83
C SER A 901 -10.56 -3.28 -14.58
N PRO A 902 -10.51 -3.27 -15.93
CA PRO A 902 -10.32 -4.51 -16.71
C PRO A 902 -8.97 -5.16 -16.48
N ARG A 903 -8.98 -6.45 -16.13
CA ARG A 903 -7.80 -7.27 -15.83
C ARG A 903 -7.57 -8.30 -16.91
N GLU A 904 -6.41 -8.94 -16.90
CA GLU A 904 -6.06 -9.97 -17.87
C GLU A 904 -5.49 -11.21 -17.19
N THR A 905 -5.97 -12.37 -17.62
CA THR A 905 -5.45 -13.67 -17.18
C THR A 905 -4.04 -13.90 -17.73
N THR A 906 -3.06 -14.12 -16.87
CA THR A 906 -1.66 -14.36 -17.28
C THR A 906 -1.36 -15.83 -17.63
N ARG A 907 -2.27 -16.73 -17.23
CA ARG A 907 -2.29 -18.16 -17.47
C ARG A 907 -3.74 -18.61 -17.62
N GLU A 908 -3.97 -19.88 -17.87
CA GLU A 908 -5.32 -20.46 -17.80
C GLU A 908 -5.80 -20.40 -16.34
N GLU A 909 -7.00 -19.87 -16.13
CA GLU A 909 -7.57 -19.63 -14.80
C GLU A 909 -8.95 -20.27 -14.70
N ASN A 910 -9.33 -20.70 -13.50
CA ASN A 910 -10.71 -21.13 -13.22
C ASN A 910 -11.44 -20.01 -12.48
N VAL A 911 -12.57 -19.55 -13.03
CA VAL A 911 -13.43 -18.52 -12.44
C VAL A 911 -14.86 -19.07 -12.36
N LEU A 912 -15.39 -19.20 -11.14
CA LEU A 912 -16.73 -19.79 -10.89
C LEU A 912 -16.97 -21.14 -11.58
N GLY A 913 -15.94 -21.99 -11.67
CA GLY A 913 -16.02 -23.31 -12.30
C GLY A 913 -15.76 -23.32 -13.81
N PHE A 914 -15.64 -22.14 -14.45
CA PHE A 914 -15.36 -22.03 -15.89
C PHE A 914 -13.87 -21.86 -16.16
N GLN A 915 -13.38 -22.54 -17.20
CA GLN A 915 -12.00 -22.40 -17.67
C GLN A 915 -11.85 -21.15 -18.54
N ILE A 916 -10.95 -20.26 -18.11
CA ILE A 916 -10.67 -18.98 -18.75
C ILE A 916 -9.29 -19.04 -19.41
N PRO A 917 -9.19 -18.94 -20.74
CA PRO A 917 -7.91 -18.98 -21.44
C PRO A 917 -6.98 -17.83 -21.07
N LYS A 918 -5.66 -18.07 -21.12
CA LYS A 918 -4.64 -17.01 -21.01
C LYS A 918 -4.89 -15.88 -22.03
N GLY A 919 -4.68 -14.63 -21.61
CA GLY A 919 -4.87 -13.43 -22.44
C GLY A 919 -6.32 -12.94 -22.52
N THR A 920 -7.25 -13.58 -21.80
CA THR A 920 -8.65 -13.14 -21.72
C THR A 920 -8.75 -11.90 -20.84
N THR A 921 -9.50 -10.89 -21.31
CA THR A 921 -9.81 -9.71 -20.49
C THR A 921 -11.01 -9.97 -19.59
N VAL A 922 -10.85 -9.72 -18.30
CA VAL A 922 -11.86 -9.92 -17.26
C VAL A 922 -12.24 -8.58 -16.65
N PHE A 923 -13.53 -8.23 -16.69
CA PHE A 923 -14.10 -7.02 -16.12
C PHE A 923 -14.70 -7.35 -14.74
N PRO A 924 -14.03 -7.01 -13.62
CA PRO A 924 -14.57 -7.19 -12.28
C PRO A 924 -15.61 -6.08 -12.01
N SER A 925 -16.83 -6.27 -12.47
CA SER A 925 -17.83 -5.20 -12.57
C SER A 925 -18.46 -4.88 -11.23
N THR A 926 -18.21 -3.66 -10.75
CA THR A 926 -18.61 -3.21 -9.42
C THR A 926 -20.07 -2.83 -9.34
N ALA A 927 -20.66 -2.20 -10.37
CA ALA A 927 -22.08 -1.83 -10.31
C ALA A 927 -23.02 -3.04 -10.15
N PRO A 928 -22.88 -4.14 -10.94
CA PRO A 928 -23.70 -5.33 -10.72
C PRO A 928 -23.46 -5.99 -9.36
N ALA A 929 -22.23 -5.99 -8.84
CA ALA A 929 -21.91 -6.57 -7.53
C ALA A 929 -22.44 -5.74 -6.36
N GLN A 930 -22.33 -4.41 -6.46
CA GLN A 930 -22.75 -3.46 -5.42
C GLN A 930 -24.27 -3.26 -5.39
N LEU A 931 -24.97 -3.60 -6.46
CA LEU A 931 -26.43 -3.59 -6.56
C LEU A 931 -27.06 -4.98 -6.48
N ASP A 932 -26.28 -6.00 -6.12
CA ASP A 932 -26.77 -7.36 -5.96
C ASP A 932 -27.55 -7.51 -4.65
N GLU A 933 -28.86 -7.72 -4.75
CA GLU A 933 -29.77 -7.91 -3.60
C GLU A 933 -29.39 -9.11 -2.70
N ARG A 934 -28.59 -10.06 -3.22
CA ARG A 934 -28.10 -11.20 -2.44
C ARG A 934 -26.97 -10.80 -1.47
N VAL A 935 -26.25 -9.73 -1.80
CA VAL A 935 -25.12 -9.20 -1.04
C VAL A 935 -25.56 -7.99 -0.22
N TRP A 936 -26.35 -7.12 -0.82
CA TRP A 936 -26.85 -5.88 -0.22
C TRP A 936 -28.37 -5.95 -0.11
N GLN A 937 -28.90 -6.13 1.10
CA GLN A 937 -30.36 -6.06 1.30
C GLN A 937 -30.89 -4.71 0.83
N ASN A 938 -31.99 -4.65 0.05
CA ASN A 938 -32.53 -3.41 -0.52
C ASN A 938 -31.45 -2.62 -1.27
N ALA A 939 -30.68 -3.30 -2.11
CA ALA A 939 -29.46 -2.77 -2.75
C ALA A 939 -29.70 -1.46 -3.53
N LYS A 940 -30.91 -1.25 -4.06
CA LYS A 940 -31.25 -0.06 -4.84
C LYS A 940 -31.72 1.12 -3.99
N GLU A 941 -32.03 0.91 -2.72
CA GLU A 941 -32.44 1.98 -1.80
C GLU A 941 -31.22 2.72 -1.25
N PHE A 942 -31.37 4.01 -0.95
CA PHE A 942 -30.32 4.84 -0.33
C PHE A 942 -30.37 4.74 1.18
N ILE A 943 -29.46 3.95 1.75
CA ILE A 943 -29.46 3.65 3.19
C ILE A 943 -28.06 3.91 3.76
N PRO A 944 -27.74 5.19 4.06
CA PRO A 944 -26.48 5.57 4.68
C PRO A 944 -26.20 4.84 6.00
N GLU A 945 -27.25 4.52 6.78
CA GLU A 945 -27.11 3.86 8.08
C GLU A 945 -26.36 2.52 8.02
N ARG A 946 -26.31 1.86 6.86
CA ARG A 946 -25.49 0.65 6.66
C ARG A 946 -24.03 0.89 7.04
N TRP A 947 -23.50 2.07 6.73
CA TRP A 947 -22.08 2.37 6.87
C TRP A 947 -21.65 2.75 8.29
N LEU A 948 -22.60 2.93 9.23
CA LEU A 948 -22.30 3.33 10.60
C LEU A 948 -21.76 2.17 11.45
N ASP A 949 -22.18 0.94 11.14
CA ASP A 949 -21.83 -0.27 11.92
C ASP A 949 -21.01 -1.30 11.11
N ILE A 950 -20.77 -1.08 9.82
CA ILE A 950 -20.06 -2.03 8.95
C ILE A 950 -18.55 -2.00 9.19
N LYS A 951 -17.98 -3.16 9.55
CA LYS A 951 -16.55 -3.45 9.35
C LYS A 951 -16.32 -3.65 7.85
N THR A 952 -15.85 -2.61 7.17
CA THR A 952 -15.68 -2.48 5.69
C THR A 952 -14.74 -3.49 5.00
N THR A 953 -14.38 -4.60 5.64
CA THR A 953 -13.42 -5.59 5.13
C THR A 953 -14.04 -6.83 4.47
N GLU A 954 -15.35 -7.04 4.64
CA GLU A 954 -16.03 -8.25 4.15
C GLU A 954 -16.77 -8.05 2.81
N ALA A 955 -17.40 -6.90 2.58
CA ALA A 955 -18.22 -6.64 1.39
C ALA A 955 -17.44 -6.12 0.16
N ALA A 956 -17.90 -6.43 -1.07
CA ALA A 956 -17.38 -5.95 -2.35
C ALA A 956 -17.70 -4.46 -2.58
N TYR A 957 -16.97 -3.61 -1.88
CA TYR A 957 -17.06 -2.16 -2.01
C TYR A 957 -15.70 -1.56 -2.39
N TYR A 958 -15.59 -1.10 -3.64
CA TYR A 958 -14.32 -0.65 -4.21
C TYR A 958 -14.46 0.66 -5.00
N PRO A 959 -14.94 1.74 -4.38
CA PRO A 959 -15.21 3.02 -5.07
C PRO A 959 -13.97 3.61 -5.76
N PHE A 960 -12.79 3.33 -5.20
CA PHE A 960 -11.50 3.77 -5.72
C PHE A 960 -10.62 2.61 -6.21
N SER A 961 -11.22 1.45 -6.56
CA SER A 961 -10.49 0.18 -6.76
C SER A 961 -9.76 -0.28 -5.48
N ALA A 962 -8.97 -1.35 -5.56
CA ALA A 962 -8.21 -1.91 -4.45
C ALA A 962 -6.85 -2.47 -4.91
N GLY A 963 -6.07 -2.97 -3.94
CA GLY A 963 -4.78 -3.62 -4.18
C GLY A 963 -3.71 -2.65 -4.70
N SER A 964 -2.80 -3.15 -5.53
CA SER A 964 -1.69 -2.33 -6.06
C SER A 964 -2.19 -1.17 -6.93
N ARG A 965 -3.41 -1.29 -7.49
CA ARG A 965 -4.04 -0.36 -8.43
C ARG A 965 -5.16 0.48 -7.82
N VAL A 966 -5.17 0.67 -6.50
CA VAL A 966 -6.03 1.68 -5.85
C VAL A 966 -5.75 3.08 -6.44
N CYS A 967 -6.79 3.89 -6.62
CA CYS A 967 -6.67 5.25 -7.12
C CYS A 967 -5.70 6.06 -6.25
N ILE A 968 -4.70 6.66 -6.89
CA ILE A 968 -3.69 7.47 -6.20
C ILE A 968 -4.29 8.78 -5.66
N GLY A 969 -5.33 9.31 -6.32
CA GLY A 969 -6.07 10.50 -5.92
C GLY A 969 -7.17 10.26 -4.89
N LYS A 970 -7.31 9.06 -4.30
CA LYS A 970 -8.39 8.73 -3.35
C LYS A 970 -8.53 9.77 -2.23
N HIS A 971 -7.41 10.11 -1.58
CA HIS A 971 -7.42 11.04 -0.45
C HIS A 971 -7.68 12.49 -0.89
N PHE A 972 -7.24 12.87 -2.10
CA PHE A 972 -7.53 14.17 -2.68
C PHE A 972 -9.03 14.33 -2.93
N ALA A 973 -9.64 13.35 -3.60
CA ALA A 973 -11.07 13.36 -3.92
C ALA A 973 -11.94 13.41 -2.66
N LEU A 974 -11.66 12.56 -1.66
CA LEU A 974 -12.41 12.58 -0.40
C LEU A 974 -12.28 13.93 0.33
N GLN A 975 -11.09 14.54 0.32
CA GLN A 975 -10.88 15.83 0.95
C GLN A 975 -11.65 16.95 0.23
N GLU A 976 -11.62 16.99 -1.09
CA GLU A 976 -12.41 17.92 -1.90
C GLU A 976 -13.92 17.75 -1.62
N MET A 977 -14.43 16.52 -1.66
CA MET A 977 -15.84 16.21 -1.38
C MET A 977 -16.30 16.71 -0.01
N HIS A 978 -15.53 16.44 1.04
CA HIS A 978 -15.86 16.89 2.39
C HIS A 978 -15.84 18.42 2.48
N LEU A 979 -14.81 19.08 1.98
CA LEU A 979 -14.72 20.54 2.03
C LEU A 979 -15.85 21.21 1.24
N THR A 980 -16.15 20.72 0.03
CA THR A 980 -17.22 21.24 -0.83
C THR A 980 -18.59 21.04 -0.19
N LEU A 981 -18.95 19.79 0.14
CA LEU A 981 -20.28 19.46 0.65
C LEU A 981 -20.55 20.16 1.99
N VAL A 982 -19.58 20.17 2.91
CA VAL A 982 -19.72 20.88 4.19
C VAL A 982 -19.89 22.38 3.96
N SER A 983 -19.05 23.01 3.13
CA SER A 983 -19.13 24.46 2.89
C SER A 983 -20.47 24.88 2.26
N LEU A 984 -21.00 24.07 1.34
CA LEU A 984 -22.30 24.31 0.73
C LEU A 984 -23.46 24.07 1.71
N LEU A 985 -23.49 22.93 2.41
CA LEU A 985 -24.57 22.57 3.34
C LEU A 985 -24.61 23.47 4.59
N ARG A 986 -23.49 24.08 4.96
CA ARG A 986 -23.46 25.09 6.03
C ARG A 986 -24.20 26.37 5.66
N ARG A 987 -24.13 26.77 4.39
CA ARG A 987 -24.60 28.08 3.93
C ARG A 987 -25.95 28.00 3.20
N PHE A 988 -26.34 26.83 2.68
CA PHE A 988 -27.51 26.67 1.82
C PHE A 988 -28.41 25.48 2.16
N ARG A 989 -29.72 25.66 1.97
CA ARG A 989 -30.74 24.61 1.94
C ARG A 989 -30.92 24.15 0.50
N PHE A 990 -30.80 22.84 0.28
CA PHE A 990 -31.03 22.20 -1.02
C PHE A 990 -32.36 21.47 -1.01
N GLU A 991 -33.14 21.65 -2.07
CA GLU A 991 -34.43 21.02 -2.30
C GLU A 991 -34.42 20.33 -3.68
N TYR A 992 -35.00 19.12 -3.74
CA TYR A 992 -35.11 18.35 -4.97
C TYR A 992 -36.09 19.00 -5.95
N LEU A 993 -35.71 19.06 -7.23
CA LEU A 993 -36.59 19.46 -8.32
C LEU A 993 -36.99 18.23 -9.15
N PRO A 994 -38.27 17.78 -9.09
CA PRO A 994 -38.70 16.55 -9.74
C PRO A 994 -38.82 16.68 -11.26
N GLY A 995 -38.81 15.53 -11.96
CA GLY A 995 -39.09 15.45 -13.40
C GLY A 995 -37.88 15.68 -14.31
N GLN A 996 -36.67 15.68 -13.77
CA GLN A 996 -35.42 15.81 -14.51
C GLN A 996 -34.92 14.46 -15.04
N ASP A 997 -34.10 14.48 -16.10
CA ASP A 997 -33.46 13.27 -16.64
C ASP A 997 -32.29 12.85 -15.74
N GLU A 998 -32.49 11.78 -14.97
CA GLU A 998 -31.51 11.18 -14.07
C GLU A 998 -30.84 9.93 -14.67
N GLU A 999 -31.02 9.66 -15.97
CA GLU A 999 -30.34 8.55 -16.62
C GLU A 999 -28.82 8.73 -16.54
N THR A 1000 -28.11 7.64 -16.23
CA THR A 1000 -26.64 7.65 -16.21
C THR A 1000 -26.05 7.07 -17.49
N MET A 1001 -24.90 7.61 -17.87
CA MET A 1001 -24.06 7.06 -18.93
C MET A 1001 -22.65 6.78 -18.40
N PHE A 1002 -21.98 5.80 -18.99
CA PHE A 1002 -20.59 5.44 -18.67
C PHE A 1002 -19.69 5.73 -19.87
N ARG A 1003 -18.69 6.58 -19.67
CA ARG A 1003 -17.58 6.79 -20.62
C ARG A 1003 -16.29 6.29 -19.99
N VAL A 1004 -15.64 7.16 -19.21
CA VAL A 1004 -14.49 6.81 -18.36
C VAL A 1004 -14.93 6.60 -16.91
N ALA A 1005 -15.92 7.38 -16.48
CA ALA A 1005 -16.63 7.20 -15.23
C ALA A 1005 -18.16 7.27 -15.47
N GLN A 1006 -18.92 6.87 -14.47
CA GLN A 1006 -20.38 7.04 -14.47
C GLN A 1006 -20.74 8.52 -14.25
N GLN A 1007 -21.62 9.06 -15.10
CA GLN A 1007 -22.06 10.46 -15.07
C GLN A 1007 -23.52 10.57 -15.50
N LEU A 1008 -24.16 11.71 -15.23
CA LEU A 1008 -25.49 11.99 -15.80
C LEU A 1008 -25.44 12.11 -17.32
N LYS A 1009 -26.47 11.61 -17.98
CA LYS A 1009 -26.71 11.80 -19.41
C LYS A 1009 -27.21 13.21 -19.69
N ALA A 1010 -27.95 13.80 -18.77
CA ALA A 1010 -28.42 15.17 -18.84
C ALA A 1010 -27.24 16.17 -18.92
N HIS A 1011 -27.44 17.22 -19.70
CA HIS A 1011 -26.48 18.32 -19.84
C HIS A 1011 -26.53 19.32 -18.69
N LYS A 1012 -27.63 19.31 -17.94
CA LYS A 1012 -27.95 20.23 -16.86
C LYS A 1012 -28.74 19.47 -15.81
N TYR A 1013 -28.45 19.77 -14.54
CA TYR A 1013 -29.22 19.25 -13.41
C TYR A 1013 -29.47 20.40 -12.43
N LEU A 1014 -30.74 20.69 -12.19
CA LEU A 1014 -31.22 21.80 -11.38
C LEU A 1014 -31.50 21.34 -9.94
N MET A 1015 -31.19 22.20 -8.99
CA MET A 1015 -31.68 22.10 -7.61
C MET A 1015 -32.27 23.43 -7.17
N LYS A 1016 -33.26 23.37 -6.29
CA LYS A 1016 -33.78 24.54 -5.59
C LYS A 1016 -32.89 24.84 -4.40
N ILE A 1017 -32.34 26.05 -4.34
CA ILE A 1017 -31.36 26.43 -3.32
C ILE A 1017 -31.82 27.72 -2.62
N LYS A 1018 -31.79 27.70 -1.30
CA LYS A 1018 -32.06 28.88 -0.45
C LYS A 1018 -30.89 29.11 0.49
N ARG A 1019 -30.68 30.36 0.89
CA ARG A 1019 -29.73 30.65 1.98
C ARG A 1019 -30.25 30.06 3.29
N ARG A 1020 -29.35 29.49 4.09
CA ARG A 1020 -29.68 29.08 5.46
C ARG A 1020 -29.76 30.32 6.34
N GLU A 1021 -30.85 30.46 7.08
CA GLU A 1021 -30.97 31.49 8.11
C GLU A 1021 -29.92 31.25 9.20
N ARG A 1022 -29.25 32.31 9.64
CA ARG A 1022 -28.36 32.29 10.82
C ARG A 1022 -29.20 31.85 12.01
N ARG A 1023 -28.94 30.68 12.60
CA ARG A 1023 -29.41 30.41 13.97
C ARG A 1023 -28.70 31.44 14.85
N LEU A 1024 -29.47 32.36 15.41
CA LEU A 1024 -29.01 33.34 16.40
C LEU A 1024 -28.53 32.66 17.68
#